data_AF-A0A4U7AQL1-F1
#
_entry.id   AF-A0A4U7AQL1-F1
#
_cell.length_a   1.000
_cell.length_b   1.000
_cell.length_c   1.000
_cell.angle_alpha   90.00
_cell.angle_beta   90.00
_cell.angle_gamma   90.00
#
_symmetry.space_group_name_H-M   'P 1'
#
loop_
_entity.id
_entity.type
_entity.pdbx_description
1 polymer ?
#
loop_
_entity_poly.entity_id
_entity_poly.type
_entity_poly.pdbx_seq_one_letter_code
_entity_poly.pdbx_strand_id
1 'polypeptide(L)'
;MTTQTLISQVVPYDWRRAAKDVRYARSIVNASCFLVYNKEFKDVLGPSPTTTLIHSRSDKFAHEAGVYLKSTKSEYFTANFQTHDPVALFEIDHDTHTIKELKFPDVVNANGACAYREKVLYCSQGDRTTPSALVLADPQAGTSEVLLNNYHGREFNSINDVVIHHETGDIWFTDPTYGWEQNFRPYPQLPSQIYRFRPSTGQIWCVADGFVQCNGLCFSPDYKRMYVTDTGAVQAHGMPGNGRNFSRNPRLPSTIYAYDVVDNTLVNRRTLAYCDDGVPDGINCDTRGNVYSGCGDGVHVWDSKGMLIGKILVGGCVANFNFVKGGMWMLAEERLFFCKLAAEGIHGIISARTYLELNEHASLLMIEADDAIGGIWGKHRVYPHFSSQTGARATGFADLPLEIPASERKYHDLFESKHVASYLEAYVDNRVYAGKSLRDRTLLRTKVDRIQKQDGNWVLQINSDGSHKAIITQKLIIASGHFCEPLIPAFAGGETFTGTIVHQKNVGISGILEDSTISRVAVLGGSKSAADMVYASTKAGKEVSWIIRATGEGPLVLLPPEGKFPYSKNSPEDGSVRLASGLSPSIYLKPTFWSWLLHATILGEWILNFFFRTAEKAAWAMYRFDRPTALPGYQQLQGDASLRWGTGSLALLQYPDFFDTVAEKVHVYRNDVKDLNGNKIRLMNGEEIETDVLLLGTGWTNKLAMFPKEEKARLGLPEQLDDVDESVELQWSKLEAQADKEVLERFPNLRLAPPVSRKPVTTTPYRLYRGLASLNDDSIIFPGQWVFANTFLSSQVQALWGVAFLLGHLQLPPRGEMEKQIALHNAWSRRRYPSVMGSQGAFLLFEMTSYFSALLEDDLDLHSHRHGGGWWSDLTTPILTSDFTMLLEEFRAKLGSDTTV
;
A
#
# COMPACT_ATOMS: atom_id res chain seq x y z
N MET A 1 -27.29 19.17 -7.06
CA MET A 1 -26.87 17.77 -6.82
C MET A 1 -26.68 17.11 -8.17
N THR A 2 -25.44 17.09 -8.66
CA THR A 2 -25.10 16.45 -9.93
C THR A 2 -24.99 14.95 -9.67
N THR A 3 -25.80 14.14 -10.35
CA THR A 3 -25.76 12.69 -10.24
C THR A 3 -24.41 12.19 -10.76
N GLN A 4 -23.57 11.63 -9.87
CA GLN A 4 -22.28 11.06 -10.27
C GLN A 4 -22.52 9.94 -11.30
N THR A 5 -22.02 10.13 -12.51
CA THR A 5 -22.10 9.13 -13.59
C THR A 5 -20.87 8.23 -13.52
N LEU A 6 -21.08 6.93 -13.43
CA LEU A 6 -20.03 5.92 -13.36
C LEU A 6 -19.87 5.23 -14.73
N ILE A 7 -18.65 5.19 -15.22
CA ILE A 7 -18.26 4.44 -16.43
C ILE A 7 -17.42 3.25 -15.96
N SER A 8 -17.85 2.03 -16.32
CA SER A 8 -17.16 0.77 -15.95
C SER A 8 -17.10 -0.25 -17.07
N GLN A 9 -17.69 0.05 -18.24
CA GLN A 9 -17.80 -0.91 -19.33
C GLN A 9 -16.43 -1.08 -20.01
N VAL A 10 -15.96 -2.31 -20.14
CA VAL A 10 -14.74 -2.65 -20.89
C VAL A 10 -15.14 -3.28 -22.23
N VAL A 11 -14.69 -2.69 -23.34
CA VAL A 11 -15.09 -3.08 -24.70
C VAL A 11 -13.84 -3.46 -25.51
N PRO A 12 -13.73 -4.69 -26.04
CA PRO A 12 -12.64 -5.03 -26.95
C PRO A 12 -12.85 -4.37 -28.32
N TYR A 13 -11.77 -3.90 -28.94
CA TYR A 13 -11.79 -3.32 -30.27
C TYR A 13 -11.81 -4.42 -31.35
N ASP A 14 -12.79 -4.36 -32.27
CA ASP A 14 -12.87 -5.30 -33.39
C ASP A 14 -12.06 -4.79 -34.60
N TRP A 15 -10.78 -5.18 -34.64
CA TRP A 15 -9.87 -4.86 -35.73
C TRP A 15 -10.37 -5.29 -37.11
N ARG A 16 -10.99 -6.48 -37.22
CA ARG A 16 -11.42 -7.02 -38.51
C ARG A 16 -12.59 -6.25 -39.09
N ARG A 17 -13.52 -5.82 -38.22
CA ARG A 17 -14.64 -4.97 -38.61
C ARG A 17 -14.18 -3.56 -38.92
N ALA A 18 -13.36 -2.95 -38.06
CA ALA A 18 -12.85 -1.60 -38.26
C ALA A 18 -12.09 -1.46 -39.60
N ALA A 19 -11.32 -2.47 -39.98
CA ALA A 19 -10.59 -2.48 -41.26
C ALA A 19 -11.50 -2.46 -42.51
N LYS A 20 -12.78 -2.84 -42.38
CA LYS A 20 -13.73 -2.96 -43.51
C LYS A 20 -14.93 -2.02 -43.42
N ASP A 21 -15.21 -1.48 -42.24
CA ASP A 21 -16.37 -0.63 -41.98
C ASP A 21 -15.93 0.67 -41.29
N VAL A 22 -15.71 1.70 -42.10
CA VAL A 22 -15.36 3.04 -41.62
C VAL A 22 -16.43 3.64 -40.71
N ARG A 23 -17.70 3.22 -40.82
CA ARG A 23 -18.76 3.70 -39.93
C ARG A 23 -18.63 3.09 -38.54
N TYR A 24 -18.29 1.81 -38.44
CA TYR A 24 -17.98 1.19 -37.14
C TYR A 24 -16.77 1.87 -36.49
N ALA A 25 -15.67 2.03 -37.25
CA ALA A 25 -14.46 2.69 -36.74
C ALA A 25 -14.74 4.11 -36.20
N ARG A 26 -15.64 4.86 -36.86
CA ARG A 26 -16.07 6.20 -36.43
C ARG A 26 -17.17 6.22 -35.37
N SER A 27 -17.84 5.10 -35.09
CA SER A 27 -18.96 5.08 -34.12
C SER A 27 -18.49 5.05 -32.66
N ILE A 28 -17.23 4.69 -32.42
CA ILE A 28 -16.69 4.39 -31.09
C ILE A 28 -16.31 5.66 -30.29
N VAL A 29 -16.05 6.78 -30.95
CA VAL A 29 -15.67 8.08 -30.35
C VAL A 29 -16.74 8.69 -29.42
N ASN A 30 -18.01 8.30 -29.55
CA ASN A 30 -19.09 8.81 -28.69
C ASN A 30 -19.41 7.89 -27.51
N ALA A 31 -18.61 6.84 -27.27
CA ALA A 31 -18.84 5.91 -26.17
C ALA A 31 -18.26 6.42 -24.85
N SER A 32 -18.82 5.93 -23.75
CA SER A 32 -18.25 6.06 -22.41
C SER A 32 -17.86 4.66 -21.92
N CYS A 33 -16.62 4.26 -22.17
CA CYS A 33 -16.12 2.91 -21.88
C CYS A 33 -14.59 2.86 -21.89
N PHE A 34 -14.03 1.75 -21.39
CA PHE A 34 -12.63 1.40 -21.55
C PHE A 34 -12.47 0.55 -22.80
N LEU A 35 -11.91 1.13 -23.86
CA LEU A 35 -11.75 0.48 -25.15
C LEU A 35 -10.39 -0.20 -25.24
N VAL A 36 -10.39 -1.52 -25.43
CA VAL A 36 -9.19 -2.37 -25.37
C VAL A 36 -8.74 -2.75 -26.78
N TYR A 37 -7.62 -2.17 -27.23
CA TYR A 37 -6.99 -2.52 -28.51
C TYR A 37 -6.02 -3.70 -28.38
N ASN A 38 -5.34 -3.77 -27.23
CA ASN A 38 -4.36 -4.80 -26.88
C ASN A 38 -4.61 -5.31 -25.45
N LYS A 39 -4.30 -6.59 -25.20
CA LYS A 39 -4.37 -7.21 -23.87
C LYS A 39 -3.53 -6.47 -22.81
N GLU A 40 -2.41 -5.86 -23.18
CA GLU A 40 -1.52 -5.11 -22.26
C GLU A 40 -2.23 -3.92 -21.61
N PHE A 41 -3.28 -3.39 -22.25
CA PHE A 41 -4.11 -2.35 -21.65
C PHE A 41 -5.00 -2.87 -20.52
N LYS A 42 -5.35 -4.16 -20.52
CA LYS A 42 -6.02 -4.74 -19.35
C LYS A 42 -5.10 -4.69 -18.13
N ASP A 43 -3.80 -4.86 -18.32
CA ASP A 43 -2.82 -4.71 -17.23
C ASP A 43 -2.67 -3.24 -16.77
N VAL A 44 -3.06 -2.27 -17.60
CA VAL A 44 -3.13 -0.84 -17.25
C VAL A 44 -4.39 -0.54 -16.44
N LEU A 45 -5.54 -1.00 -16.95
CA LEU A 45 -6.85 -0.80 -16.33
C LEU A 45 -7.03 -1.58 -15.03
N GLY A 46 -6.41 -2.75 -15.01
CA GLY A 46 -6.73 -3.83 -14.12
C GLY A 46 -8.22 -4.22 -14.15
N PRO A 47 -8.77 -4.64 -13.00
CA PRO A 47 -10.01 -5.42 -12.82
C PRO A 47 -11.32 -4.84 -13.23
N SER A 48 -11.50 -3.66 -12.69
CA SER A 48 -12.77 -3.01 -12.49
C SER A 48 -12.43 -1.54 -12.61
N PRO A 49 -11.83 -1.16 -13.76
CA PRO A 49 -11.52 0.22 -14.01
C PRO A 49 -12.84 0.97 -13.92
N THR A 50 -12.85 2.03 -13.13
CA THR A 50 -14.02 2.87 -12.98
C THR A 50 -13.63 4.30 -13.16
N THR A 51 -14.37 5.00 -13.99
CA THR A 51 -14.28 6.44 -14.16
C THR A 51 -15.54 7.06 -13.59
N THR A 52 -15.38 7.95 -12.61
CA THR A 52 -16.48 8.63 -11.94
C THR A 52 -16.49 10.09 -12.33
N LEU A 53 -17.62 10.61 -12.79
CA LEU A 53 -17.82 12.05 -12.96
C LEU A 53 -17.95 12.71 -11.58
N ILE A 54 -16.99 13.55 -11.23
CA ILE A 54 -16.93 14.25 -9.95
C ILE A 54 -17.66 15.60 -10.03
N HIS A 55 -17.35 16.40 -11.06
CA HIS A 55 -18.01 17.69 -11.30
C HIS A 55 -18.42 17.86 -12.75
N SER A 56 -19.50 18.61 -12.97
CA SER A 56 -19.92 19.07 -14.29
C SER A 56 -20.50 20.49 -14.17
N ARG A 57 -20.08 21.37 -15.07
CA ARG A 57 -20.52 22.78 -15.13
C ARG A 57 -20.89 23.16 -16.57
N SER A 58 -21.44 24.34 -16.78
CA SER A 58 -21.75 24.86 -18.13
C SER A 58 -20.55 25.56 -18.79
N ASP A 59 -19.57 25.94 -17.99
CA ASP A 59 -18.32 26.54 -18.42
C ASP A 59 -17.18 25.51 -18.41
N LYS A 60 -16.15 25.75 -19.23
CA LYS A 60 -14.98 24.89 -19.39
C LYS A 60 -13.97 25.15 -18.29
N PHE A 61 -14.28 24.69 -17.09
CA PHE A 61 -13.51 24.98 -15.89
C PHE A 61 -12.31 24.05 -15.68
N ALA A 62 -12.31 22.84 -16.26
CA ALA A 62 -11.29 21.81 -16.06
C ALA A 62 -10.60 21.49 -17.40
N HIS A 63 -9.60 22.29 -17.77
CA HIS A 63 -8.97 22.24 -19.09
C HIS A 63 -7.54 21.70 -19.00
N GLU A 64 -6.64 22.47 -18.38
CA GLU A 64 -5.21 22.28 -18.51
C GLU A 64 -4.52 22.20 -17.14
N ALA A 65 -3.21 21.96 -17.17
CA ALA A 65 -2.44 21.58 -15.99
C ALA A 65 -3.01 20.29 -15.36
N GLY A 66 -3.08 20.23 -14.04
CA GLY A 66 -3.20 18.97 -13.29
C GLY A 66 -1.94 18.77 -12.47
N VAL A 67 -1.86 19.50 -11.36
CA VAL A 67 -0.73 19.44 -10.44
C VAL A 67 -1.22 19.02 -9.08
N TYR A 68 -0.81 17.84 -8.64
CA TYR A 68 -1.04 17.39 -7.28
C TYR A 68 0.05 17.93 -6.34
N LEU A 69 -0.35 18.64 -5.28
CA LEU A 69 0.56 18.93 -4.16
C LEU A 69 0.20 18.07 -2.95
N LYS A 70 1.20 17.36 -2.43
CA LYS A 70 1.04 16.50 -1.25
C LYS A 70 0.71 17.31 -0.01
N SER A 71 1.33 18.48 0.13
CA SER A 71 1.18 19.34 1.31
C SER A 71 -0.26 19.81 1.55
N THR A 72 -1.00 20.07 0.47
CA THR A 72 -2.41 20.50 0.53
C THR A 72 -3.38 19.37 0.26
N LYS A 73 -2.91 18.25 -0.29
CA LYS A 73 -3.74 17.14 -0.81
C LYS A 73 -4.74 17.58 -1.87
N SER A 74 -4.40 18.63 -2.62
CA SER A 74 -5.26 19.18 -3.66
C SER A 74 -4.64 19.01 -5.03
N GLU A 75 -5.52 18.93 -6.03
CA GLU A 75 -5.17 19.05 -7.44
C GLU A 75 -5.40 20.50 -7.89
N TYR A 76 -4.41 21.09 -8.55
CA TYR A 76 -4.46 22.43 -9.12
C TYR A 76 -4.53 22.36 -10.64
N PHE A 77 -5.47 23.09 -11.23
CA PHE A 77 -5.72 23.05 -12.66
C PHE A 77 -6.24 24.40 -13.17
N THR A 78 -6.20 24.59 -14.49
CA THR A 78 -6.59 25.83 -15.15
C THR A 78 -7.84 25.64 -16.01
N ALA A 79 -8.58 26.72 -16.18
CA ALA A 79 -9.77 26.76 -17.02
C ALA A 79 -9.44 27.00 -18.50
N ASN A 80 -10.42 26.82 -19.39
CA ASN A 80 -10.25 27.15 -20.80
C ASN A 80 -10.55 28.62 -21.08
N PHE A 81 -9.64 29.29 -21.80
CA PHE A 81 -9.81 30.68 -22.26
C PHE A 81 -11.13 30.93 -23.00
N GLN A 82 -11.69 29.92 -23.67
CA GLN A 82 -12.96 30.05 -24.41
C GLN A 82 -14.12 30.52 -23.54
N THR A 83 -14.16 30.12 -22.27
CA THR A 83 -15.21 30.51 -21.31
C THR A 83 -14.69 31.31 -20.11
N HIS A 84 -13.37 31.36 -19.89
CA HIS A 84 -12.73 32.12 -18.82
C HIS A 84 -11.67 33.05 -19.40
N ASP A 85 -12.00 34.34 -19.50
CA ASP A 85 -11.12 35.38 -20.03
C ASP A 85 -11.13 36.56 -19.03
N PRO A 86 -10.12 36.67 -18.14
CA PRO A 86 -8.88 35.87 -18.09
C PRO A 86 -9.09 34.43 -17.60
N VAL A 87 -8.12 33.55 -17.89
CA VAL A 87 -8.16 32.14 -17.45
C VAL A 87 -8.17 32.04 -15.93
N ALA A 88 -9.17 31.32 -15.39
CA ALA A 88 -9.30 31.06 -13.97
C ALA A 88 -8.40 29.89 -13.51
N LEU A 89 -7.94 29.98 -12.26
CA LEU A 89 -7.16 28.95 -11.59
C LEU A 89 -8.04 28.25 -10.56
N PHE A 90 -8.02 26.92 -10.52
CA PHE A 90 -8.82 26.15 -9.59
C PHE A 90 -7.97 25.19 -8.76
N GLU A 91 -8.47 24.93 -7.56
CA GLU A 91 -8.02 23.91 -6.64
C GLU A 91 -9.19 22.98 -6.36
N ILE A 92 -8.96 21.67 -6.39
CA ILE A 92 -9.89 20.68 -5.84
C ILE A 92 -9.21 19.86 -4.75
N ASP A 93 -9.81 19.87 -3.57
CA ASP A 93 -9.38 19.04 -2.44
C ASP A 93 -9.78 17.57 -2.70
N HIS A 94 -8.84 16.64 -2.53
CA HIS A 94 -9.07 15.23 -2.84
C HIS A 94 -10.01 14.51 -1.87
N ASP A 95 -10.09 14.96 -0.61
CA ASP A 95 -10.88 14.29 0.42
C ASP A 95 -12.36 14.73 0.34
N THR A 96 -12.59 15.99 -0.01
CA THR A 96 -13.91 16.64 0.01
C THR A 96 -14.50 16.87 -1.38
N HIS A 97 -13.68 16.81 -2.44
CA HIS A 97 -14.01 17.19 -3.81
C HIS A 97 -14.55 18.62 -3.93
N THR A 98 -14.23 19.52 -2.99
CA THR A 98 -14.66 20.93 -3.10
C THR A 98 -13.72 21.68 -4.03
N ILE A 99 -14.30 22.45 -4.96
CA ILE A 99 -13.54 23.32 -5.87
C ILE A 99 -13.49 24.73 -5.30
N LYS A 100 -12.30 25.32 -5.33
CA LYS A 100 -12.03 26.71 -4.97
C LYS A 100 -11.29 27.41 -6.11
N GLU A 101 -11.64 28.67 -6.38
CA GLU A 101 -10.90 29.53 -7.30
C GLU A 101 -9.71 30.18 -6.59
N LEU A 102 -8.56 30.22 -7.25
CA LEU A 102 -7.32 30.82 -6.77
C LEU A 102 -6.97 32.08 -7.55
N LYS A 103 -6.22 32.98 -6.91
CA LYS A 103 -5.73 34.22 -7.54
C LYS A 103 -4.29 34.47 -7.13
N PHE A 104 -3.43 34.59 -8.14
CA PHE A 104 -2.03 35.00 -7.98
C PHE A 104 -1.77 36.16 -8.96
N PRO A 105 -1.36 37.35 -8.49
CA PRO A 105 -1.21 38.53 -9.34
C PRO A 105 -0.26 38.35 -10.53
N ASP A 106 0.79 37.56 -10.38
CA ASP A 106 1.80 37.36 -11.43
C ASP A 106 1.41 36.28 -12.46
N VAL A 107 0.33 35.53 -12.20
CA VAL A 107 -0.14 34.44 -13.05
C VAL A 107 -1.26 34.97 -13.96
N VAL A 108 -0.94 35.20 -15.24
CA VAL A 108 -1.83 35.82 -16.22
C VAL A 108 -2.09 34.82 -17.35
N ASN A 109 -3.37 34.49 -17.56
CA ASN A 109 -3.82 33.51 -18.56
C ASN A 109 -2.99 32.21 -18.52
N ALA A 110 -2.82 31.61 -17.34
CA ALA A 110 -2.02 30.38 -17.25
C ALA A 110 -2.68 29.21 -17.96
N ASN A 111 -1.85 28.35 -18.53
CA ASN A 111 -2.29 27.18 -19.26
C ASN A 111 -1.82 25.90 -18.53
N GLY A 112 -0.70 25.29 -18.93
CA GLY A 112 -0.10 24.17 -18.20
C GLY A 112 0.65 24.58 -16.92
N ALA A 113 0.99 23.58 -16.11
CA ALA A 113 1.80 23.75 -14.91
C ALA A 113 2.43 22.41 -14.48
N CYS A 114 3.44 22.46 -13.61
CA CYS A 114 3.95 21.28 -12.92
C CYS A 114 4.25 21.56 -11.44
N ALA A 115 4.39 20.50 -10.64
CA ALA A 115 4.88 20.62 -9.27
C ALA A 115 6.37 20.99 -9.27
N TYR A 116 6.75 22.01 -8.52
CA TYR A 116 8.15 22.39 -8.32
C TYR A 116 8.35 22.87 -6.88
N ARG A 117 9.12 22.11 -6.08
CA ARG A 117 9.45 22.45 -4.68
C ARG A 117 8.20 22.68 -3.80
N GLU A 118 7.24 21.75 -3.84
CA GLU A 118 5.93 21.82 -3.13
C GLU A 118 5.10 23.09 -3.47
N LYS A 119 5.34 23.66 -4.64
CA LYS A 119 4.63 24.80 -5.22
C LYS A 119 4.19 24.47 -6.64
N VAL A 120 3.32 25.30 -7.21
CA VAL A 120 2.85 25.14 -8.58
C VAL A 120 3.65 26.07 -9.49
N LEU A 121 4.39 25.52 -10.44
CA LEU A 121 5.06 26.29 -11.48
C LEU A 121 4.12 26.41 -12.68
N TYR A 122 3.50 27.57 -12.82
CA TYR A 122 2.57 27.87 -13.91
C TYR A 122 3.30 28.36 -15.16
N CYS A 123 2.82 27.90 -16.31
CA CYS A 123 3.05 28.50 -17.60
C CYS A 123 2.08 29.68 -17.77
N SER A 124 2.51 30.87 -17.35
CA SER A 124 1.75 32.11 -17.50
C SER A 124 1.84 32.55 -18.97
N GLN A 125 0.74 32.47 -19.71
CA GLN A 125 0.73 32.85 -21.12
C GLN A 125 0.74 34.36 -21.32
N GLY A 126 0.54 35.17 -20.28
CA GLY A 126 0.60 36.63 -20.36
C GLY A 126 -0.57 37.25 -21.12
N ASP A 127 -0.41 38.53 -21.49
CA ASP A 127 -1.38 39.29 -22.29
C ASP A 127 -0.66 40.33 -23.19
N ARG A 128 -1.37 41.37 -23.64
CA ARG A 128 -0.80 42.43 -24.49
C ARG A 128 0.18 43.37 -23.75
N THR A 129 0.18 43.32 -22.43
CA THR A 129 0.95 44.20 -21.54
C THR A 129 1.90 43.44 -20.61
N THR A 130 1.61 42.17 -20.34
CA THR A 130 2.37 41.27 -19.48
C THR A 130 3.01 40.18 -20.33
N PRO A 131 4.35 40.03 -20.34
CA PRO A 131 5.04 38.97 -21.07
C PRO A 131 4.63 37.57 -20.61
N SER A 132 4.77 36.56 -21.48
CA SER A 132 4.71 35.16 -21.06
C SER A 132 5.82 34.86 -20.05
N ALA A 133 5.53 34.04 -19.05
CA ALA A 133 6.50 33.70 -18.03
C ALA A 133 6.30 32.31 -17.43
N LEU A 134 7.38 31.76 -16.89
CA LEU A 134 7.31 30.73 -15.87
C LEU A 134 7.14 31.40 -14.50
N VAL A 135 6.05 31.08 -13.81
CA VAL A 135 5.67 31.73 -12.55
C VAL A 135 5.49 30.68 -11.47
N LEU A 136 6.30 30.75 -10.42
CA LEU A 136 6.20 29.84 -9.27
C LEU A 136 5.21 30.44 -8.26
N ALA A 137 4.09 29.75 -8.06
CA ALA A 137 3.04 30.16 -7.13
C ALA A 137 2.99 29.23 -5.92
N ASP A 138 2.82 29.82 -4.75
CA ASP A 138 2.66 29.14 -3.46
C ASP A 138 1.19 29.23 -3.02
N PRO A 139 0.40 28.16 -3.16
CA PRO A 139 -1.01 28.18 -2.78
C PRO A 139 -1.26 28.37 -1.29
N GLN A 140 -0.29 28.01 -0.44
CA GLN A 140 -0.43 28.16 1.01
C GLN A 140 -0.13 29.60 1.45
N ALA A 141 0.92 30.20 0.89
CA ALA A 141 1.27 31.58 1.20
C ALA A 141 0.44 32.61 0.41
N GLY A 142 -0.21 32.20 -0.69
CA GLY A 142 -0.90 33.11 -1.60
C GLY A 142 0.05 34.02 -2.39
N THR A 143 1.31 33.61 -2.57
CA THR A 143 2.36 34.40 -3.22
C THR A 143 2.76 33.81 -4.57
N SER A 144 3.35 34.63 -5.44
CA SER A 144 3.89 34.22 -6.73
C SER A 144 5.22 34.92 -7.03
N GLU A 145 6.06 34.30 -7.84
CA GLU A 145 7.31 34.88 -8.34
C GLU A 145 7.58 34.50 -9.80
N VAL A 146 8.02 35.46 -10.60
CA VAL A 146 8.44 35.24 -11.99
C VAL A 146 9.86 34.67 -12.02
N LEU A 147 10.04 33.47 -12.58
CA LEU A 147 11.35 32.83 -12.71
C LEU A 147 12.06 33.18 -14.03
N LEU A 148 11.27 33.33 -15.10
CA LEU A 148 11.77 33.55 -16.46
C LEU A 148 10.64 34.11 -17.32
N ASN A 149 10.92 35.09 -18.19
CA ASN A 149 9.93 35.67 -19.10
C ASN A 149 10.44 36.01 -20.51
N ASN A 150 11.70 35.71 -20.84
CA ASN A 150 12.27 35.98 -22.15
C ASN A 150 13.40 35.01 -22.51
N TYR A 151 13.69 34.91 -23.81
CA TYR A 151 14.87 34.24 -24.35
C TYR A 151 15.81 35.29 -24.95
N HIS A 152 16.87 35.63 -24.21
CA HIS A 152 17.88 36.63 -24.61
C HIS A 152 17.28 37.97 -25.07
N GLY A 153 16.27 38.46 -24.34
CA GLY A 153 15.58 39.73 -24.61
C GLY A 153 14.40 39.64 -25.58
N ARG A 154 14.12 38.46 -26.15
CA ARG A 154 12.90 38.22 -26.95
C ARG A 154 11.82 37.63 -26.07
N GLU A 155 10.61 38.16 -26.16
CA GLU A 155 9.48 37.60 -25.41
C GLU A 155 9.10 36.22 -25.94
N PHE A 156 8.75 35.31 -25.03
CA PHE A 156 8.12 34.04 -25.37
C PHE A 156 6.73 34.27 -25.98
N ASN A 157 6.34 33.39 -26.89
CA ASN A 157 5.07 33.45 -27.61
C ASN A 157 3.87 33.27 -26.68
N SER A 158 3.79 32.13 -25.99
CA SER A 158 2.79 31.77 -24.99
C SER A 158 3.17 30.41 -24.41
N ILE A 159 4.06 30.42 -23.40
CA ILE A 159 4.56 29.20 -22.75
C ILE A 159 3.35 28.31 -22.36
N ASN A 160 3.37 27.04 -22.74
CA ASN A 160 2.20 26.17 -22.58
C ASN A 160 2.41 25.09 -21.52
N ASP A 161 3.37 24.20 -21.72
CA ASP A 161 3.63 23.07 -20.82
C ASP A 161 5.03 23.12 -20.26
N VAL A 162 5.19 22.55 -19.07
CA VAL A 162 6.45 22.55 -18.33
C VAL A 162 6.65 21.23 -17.58
N VAL A 163 7.89 20.74 -17.57
CA VAL A 163 8.32 19.60 -16.77
C VAL A 163 9.68 19.87 -16.13
N ILE A 164 9.92 19.25 -14.99
CA ILE A 164 11.19 19.37 -14.26
C ILE A 164 12.01 18.10 -14.49
N HIS A 165 13.28 18.25 -14.86
CA HIS A 165 14.21 17.13 -14.82
C HIS A 165 14.66 16.90 -13.37
N HIS A 166 14.08 15.92 -12.69
CA HIS A 166 14.24 15.78 -11.23
C HIS A 166 15.68 15.58 -10.75
N GLU A 167 16.58 14.99 -11.56
CA GLU A 167 17.99 14.85 -11.17
C GLU A 167 18.81 16.14 -11.27
N THR A 168 18.52 17.01 -12.25
CA THR A 168 19.31 18.23 -12.52
C THR A 168 18.65 19.48 -11.95
N GLY A 169 17.34 19.44 -11.73
CA GLY A 169 16.52 20.60 -11.37
C GLY A 169 16.28 21.57 -12.53
N ASP A 170 16.69 21.23 -13.76
CA ASP A 170 16.45 22.05 -14.93
C ASP A 170 14.98 21.97 -15.37
N ILE A 171 14.44 23.09 -15.84
CA ILE A 171 13.06 23.28 -16.24
C ILE A 171 12.96 23.19 -17.76
N TRP A 172 12.09 22.34 -18.29
CA TRP A 172 11.89 22.16 -19.72
C TRP A 172 10.47 22.56 -20.07
N PHE A 173 10.28 23.36 -21.12
CA PHE A 173 8.96 23.90 -21.45
C PHE A 173 8.76 24.15 -22.94
N THR A 174 7.49 24.25 -23.34
CA THR A 174 7.07 24.53 -24.72
C THR A 174 6.62 25.96 -24.89
N ASP A 175 6.84 26.53 -26.08
CA ASP A 175 6.45 27.91 -26.41
C ASP A 175 5.68 28.01 -27.75
N PRO A 176 4.44 27.49 -27.82
CA PRO A 176 3.57 27.62 -28.99
C PRO A 176 3.01 29.03 -29.15
N THR A 177 2.27 29.27 -30.24
CA THR A 177 1.71 30.59 -30.57
C THR A 177 0.23 30.76 -30.20
N TYR A 178 -0.32 29.90 -29.32
CA TYR A 178 -1.73 29.91 -28.96
C TYR A 178 -2.25 31.29 -28.52
N GLY A 179 -1.51 32.00 -27.67
CA GLY A 179 -1.96 33.31 -27.17
C GLY A 179 -2.14 34.33 -28.30
N TRP A 180 -1.36 34.23 -29.37
CA TRP A 180 -1.55 35.02 -30.58
C TRP A 180 -2.76 34.54 -31.38
N GLU A 181 -2.91 33.22 -31.59
CA GLU A 181 -4.04 32.66 -32.33
C GLU A 181 -5.39 32.99 -31.65
N GLN A 182 -5.39 33.00 -30.32
CA GLN A 182 -6.50 33.37 -29.44
C GLN A 182 -6.63 34.89 -29.24
N ASN A 183 -5.74 35.68 -29.84
CA ASN A 183 -5.77 37.15 -29.93
C ASN A 183 -5.61 37.91 -28.59
N PHE A 184 -5.05 37.28 -27.55
CA PHE A 184 -4.71 37.96 -26.28
C PHE A 184 -3.21 38.26 -26.13
N ARG A 185 -2.33 37.69 -26.97
CA ARG A 185 -0.90 38.04 -27.08
C ARG A 185 -0.56 38.81 -28.36
N PRO A 186 0.53 39.59 -28.37
CA PRO A 186 1.04 40.23 -29.58
C PRO A 186 1.57 39.21 -30.60
N TYR A 187 1.99 39.70 -31.77
CA TYR A 187 2.59 38.85 -32.80
C TYR A 187 3.84 38.12 -32.28
N PRO A 188 3.96 36.79 -32.48
CA PRO A 188 5.10 35.97 -32.04
C PRO A 188 6.46 36.51 -32.47
N GLN A 189 7.44 36.48 -31.56
CA GLN A 189 8.83 36.87 -31.84
C GLN A 189 9.79 35.68 -31.96
N LEU A 190 9.30 34.48 -31.61
CA LEU A 190 10.03 33.23 -31.63
C LEU A 190 9.24 32.17 -32.43
N PRO A 191 9.90 31.15 -33.03
CA PRO A 191 9.20 29.98 -33.54
C PRO A 191 8.64 29.10 -32.40
N SER A 192 7.69 28.21 -32.71
CA SER A 192 7.21 27.18 -31.77
C SER A 192 8.34 26.17 -31.46
N GLN A 193 8.85 26.22 -30.23
CA GLN A 193 10.09 25.53 -29.82
C GLN A 193 10.03 25.01 -28.39
N ILE A 194 10.97 24.12 -28.06
CA ILE A 194 11.18 23.59 -26.71
C ILE A 194 12.43 24.23 -26.12
N TYR A 195 12.30 24.70 -24.90
CA TYR A 195 13.37 25.35 -24.16
C TYR A 195 13.72 24.57 -22.91
N ARG A 196 14.98 24.71 -22.47
CA ARG A 196 15.49 24.24 -21.19
C ARG A 196 16.09 25.42 -20.44
N PHE A 197 15.66 25.64 -19.22
CA PHE A 197 16.12 26.70 -18.33
C PHE A 197 16.72 26.11 -17.07
N ARG A 198 17.84 26.67 -16.62
CA ARG A 198 18.52 26.30 -15.37
C ARG A 198 18.36 27.44 -14.35
N PRO A 199 17.46 27.31 -13.36
CA PRO A 199 17.21 28.36 -12.38
C PRO A 199 18.46 28.78 -11.59
N SER A 200 19.36 27.84 -11.28
CA SER A 200 20.55 28.10 -10.46
C SER A 200 21.59 29.02 -11.12
N THR A 201 21.55 29.16 -12.46
CA THR A 201 22.54 29.95 -13.22
C THR A 201 21.89 31.00 -14.11
N GLY A 202 20.58 30.92 -14.34
CA GLY A 202 19.87 31.75 -15.31
C GLY A 202 20.11 31.33 -16.77
N GLN A 203 20.87 30.26 -17.03
CA GLN A 203 21.16 29.81 -18.39
C GLN A 203 19.93 29.17 -19.03
N ILE A 204 19.74 29.44 -20.32
CA ILE A 204 18.63 28.95 -21.12
C ILE A 204 19.10 28.50 -22.51
N TRP A 205 18.52 27.41 -23.00
CA TRP A 205 18.82 26.84 -24.30
C TRP A 205 17.53 26.51 -25.05
N CYS A 206 17.51 26.76 -26.36
CA CYS A 206 16.56 26.10 -27.26
C CYS A 206 17.08 24.68 -27.51
N VAL A 207 16.27 23.67 -27.23
CA VAL A 207 16.67 22.26 -27.25
C VAL A 207 15.97 21.43 -28.32
N ALA A 208 14.86 21.91 -28.89
CA ALA A 208 14.23 21.34 -30.09
C ALA A 208 13.34 22.36 -30.81
N ASP A 209 13.18 22.19 -32.12
CA ASP A 209 12.36 23.03 -33.00
C ASP A 209 11.59 22.20 -34.06
N GLY A 210 10.93 22.88 -35.00
CA GLY A 210 10.24 22.25 -36.13
C GLY A 210 8.84 21.71 -35.79
N PHE A 211 8.17 22.35 -34.83
CA PHE A 211 6.78 22.08 -34.46
C PHE A 211 5.82 23.06 -35.13
N VAL A 212 4.58 22.63 -35.34
CA VAL A 212 3.50 23.55 -35.72
C VAL A 212 2.95 24.20 -34.46
N GLN A 213 2.44 23.40 -33.51
CA GLN A 213 2.06 23.84 -32.17
C GLN A 213 2.55 22.81 -31.14
N CYS A 214 3.75 23.02 -30.59
CA CYS A 214 4.25 22.19 -29.50
C CYS A 214 3.42 22.40 -28.24
N ASN A 215 3.07 21.32 -27.55
CA ASN A 215 2.16 21.36 -26.41
C ASN A 215 2.79 20.56 -25.25
N GLY A 216 2.26 19.41 -24.85
CA GLY A 216 2.72 18.61 -23.73
C GLY A 216 4.15 18.05 -23.85
N LEU A 217 4.81 17.91 -22.70
CA LEU A 217 6.14 17.29 -22.52
C LEU A 217 6.07 16.20 -21.45
N CYS A 218 6.74 15.07 -21.67
CA CYS A 218 6.90 14.05 -20.65
C CYS A 218 8.21 13.27 -20.83
N PHE A 219 9.00 13.15 -19.76
CA PHE A 219 10.15 12.26 -19.75
C PHE A 219 9.70 10.80 -19.66
N SER A 220 10.45 9.89 -20.28
CA SER A 220 10.35 8.47 -19.92
C SER A 220 10.75 8.25 -18.46
N PRO A 221 10.32 7.14 -17.81
CA PRO A 221 10.61 6.91 -16.39
C PRO A 221 12.10 6.86 -16.05
N ASP A 222 12.95 6.55 -17.05
CA ASP A 222 14.40 6.52 -16.95
C ASP A 222 15.09 7.81 -17.44
N TYR A 223 14.32 8.86 -17.77
CA TYR A 223 14.78 10.17 -18.29
C TYR A 223 15.56 10.13 -19.61
N LYS A 224 15.70 8.96 -20.26
CA LYS A 224 16.48 8.82 -21.49
C LYS A 224 15.73 9.28 -22.74
N ARG A 225 14.41 9.46 -22.65
CA ARG A 225 13.58 9.94 -23.74
C ARG A 225 12.70 11.08 -23.28
N MET A 226 12.41 11.99 -24.20
CA MET A 226 11.39 13.02 -24.05
C MET A 226 10.31 12.79 -25.09
N TYR A 227 9.06 12.76 -24.65
CA TYR A 227 7.90 12.77 -25.51
C TYR A 227 7.36 14.20 -25.61
N VAL A 228 7.06 14.65 -26.83
CA VAL A 228 6.57 16.00 -27.11
C VAL A 228 5.35 15.89 -28.02
N THR A 229 4.23 16.50 -27.64
CA THR A 229 3.04 16.53 -28.48
C THR A 229 3.05 17.74 -29.43
N ASP A 230 2.52 17.54 -30.64
CA ASP A 230 2.25 18.59 -31.62
C ASP A 230 0.78 18.52 -32.01
N THR A 231 0.05 19.59 -31.67
CA THR A 231 -1.41 19.70 -31.80
C THR A 231 -1.82 20.66 -32.91
N GLY A 232 -0.91 20.98 -33.83
CA GLY A 232 -1.15 21.92 -34.93
C GLY A 232 -2.33 21.61 -35.85
N ALA A 233 -2.94 20.42 -35.75
CA ALA A 233 -4.20 20.10 -36.41
C ALA A 233 -5.40 20.92 -35.91
N VAL A 234 -5.35 21.53 -34.73
CA VAL A 234 -6.39 22.43 -34.20
C VAL A 234 -5.79 23.82 -34.02
N GLN A 235 -6.36 24.81 -34.73
CA GLN A 235 -5.85 26.18 -34.74
C GLN A 235 -6.99 27.19 -34.60
N ALA A 236 -6.74 28.29 -33.89
CA ALA A 236 -7.66 29.42 -33.84
C ALA A 236 -7.43 30.38 -35.02
N HIS A 237 -8.49 31.04 -35.48
CA HIS A 237 -8.41 31.98 -36.60
C HIS A 237 -7.93 33.37 -36.15
N GLY A 238 -6.65 33.65 -36.39
CA GLY A 238 -5.90 34.85 -35.94
C GLY A 238 -6.26 36.21 -36.55
N MET A 239 -7.55 36.54 -36.71
CA MET A 239 -7.98 37.93 -36.91
C MET A 239 -8.45 38.53 -35.57
N PRO A 240 -8.22 39.82 -35.28
CA PRO A 240 -8.72 40.47 -34.07
C PRO A 240 -10.25 40.31 -33.94
N GLY A 241 -10.70 39.69 -32.84
CA GLY A 241 -12.11 39.39 -32.57
C GLY A 241 -12.57 37.96 -32.86
N ASN A 242 -11.73 37.11 -33.48
CA ASN A 242 -12.06 35.72 -33.84
C ASN A 242 -11.32 34.64 -33.03
N GLY A 243 -10.52 35.00 -32.02
CA GLY A 243 -9.65 34.07 -31.26
C GLY A 243 -10.36 32.96 -30.45
N ARG A 244 -11.69 32.89 -30.51
CA ARG A 244 -12.50 31.79 -29.94
C ARG A 244 -13.02 30.81 -31.00
N ASN A 245 -12.76 31.07 -32.28
CA ASN A 245 -13.19 30.24 -33.40
C ASN A 245 -12.05 29.31 -33.83
N PHE A 246 -12.13 28.06 -33.40
CA PHE A 246 -11.15 27.02 -33.71
C PHE A 246 -11.60 26.21 -34.93
N SER A 247 -10.65 25.85 -35.78
CA SER A 247 -10.87 24.93 -36.89
C SER A 247 -9.87 23.78 -36.85
N ARG A 248 -10.32 22.62 -37.32
CA ARG A 248 -9.46 21.44 -37.46
C ARG A 248 -8.99 21.29 -38.90
N ASN A 249 -7.68 21.23 -39.10
CA ASN A 249 -7.06 20.87 -40.37
C ASN A 249 -6.35 19.50 -40.21
N PRO A 250 -6.97 18.40 -40.65
CA PRO A 250 -6.42 17.04 -40.45
C PRO A 250 -5.14 16.75 -41.26
N ARG A 251 -4.64 17.72 -42.04
CA ARG A 251 -3.35 17.62 -42.75
C ARG A 251 -2.17 18.13 -41.91
N LEU A 252 -2.43 18.73 -40.75
CA LEU A 252 -1.43 19.20 -39.81
C LEU A 252 -1.27 18.20 -38.65
N PRO A 253 -0.24 18.34 -37.80
CA PRO A 253 0.08 17.34 -36.78
C PRO A 253 -1.00 17.17 -35.70
N SER A 254 -1.40 15.91 -35.46
CA SER A 254 -2.01 15.41 -34.22
C SER A 254 -1.09 14.32 -33.64
N THR A 255 0.18 14.67 -33.40
CA THR A 255 1.28 13.68 -33.33
C THR A 255 2.06 13.79 -32.03
N ILE A 256 2.44 12.65 -31.45
CA ILE A 256 3.41 12.56 -30.35
C ILE A 256 4.77 12.18 -30.96
N TYR A 257 5.78 13.01 -30.73
CA TYR A 257 7.16 12.75 -31.11
C TYR A 257 7.97 12.26 -29.91
N ALA A 258 8.89 11.32 -30.15
CA ALA A 258 9.90 10.91 -29.18
C ALA A 258 11.27 11.46 -29.58
N TYR A 259 12.05 11.83 -28.58
CA TYR A 259 13.44 12.25 -28.68
C TYR A 259 14.28 11.42 -27.72
N ASP A 260 15.55 11.25 -28.04
CA ASP A 260 16.54 10.78 -27.06
C ASP A 260 17.10 11.99 -26.32
N VAL A 261 17.26 11.86 -25.00
CA VAL A 261 17.84 12.88 -24.14
C VAL A 261 19.32 12.55 -23.96
N VAL A 262 20.18 13.31 -24.63
CA VAL A 262 21.64 13.09 -24.62
C VAL A 262 22.33 14.38 -24.25
N ASP A 263 23.18 14.33 -23.22
CA ASP A 263 23.88 15.49 -22.67
C ASP A 263 22.96 16.70 -22.39
N ASN A 264 21.72 16.40 -21.97
CA ASN A 264 20.65 17.38 -21.76
C ASN A 264 20.23 18.19 -23.00
N THR A 265 20.29 17.56 -24.18
CA THR A 265 19.73 18.06 -25.45
C THR A 265 18.77 17.02 -26.03
N LEU A 266 17.86 17.43 -26.92
CA LEU A 266 16.93 16.51 -27.59
C LEU A 266 17.44 16.18 -28.99
N VAL A 267 17.66 14.90 -29.24
CA VAL A 267 18.14 14.39 -30.54
C VAL A 267 17.26 13.26 -31.05
N ASN A 268 17.46 12.82 -32.30
CA ASN A 268 16.78 11.67 -32.91
C ASN A 268 15.25 11.74 -32.85
N ARG A 269 14.68 12.89 -33.27
CA ARG A 269 13.22 13.07 -33.42
C ARG A 269 12.63 11.94 -34.25
N ARG A 270 11.61 11.29 -33.72
CA ARG A 270 10.84 10.25 -34.40
C ARG A 270 9.37 10.32 -34.00
N THR A 271 8.47 9.96 -34.90
CA THR A 271 7.06 9.78 -34.53
C THR A 271 6.93 8.59 -33.59
N LEU A 272 6.32 8.80 -32.43
CA LEU A 272 5.90 7.72 -31.54
C LEU A 272 4.48 7.30 -31.90
N ALA A 273 3.54 8.23 -31.86
CA ALA A 273 2.12 7.96 -32.02
C ALA A 273 1.39 9.07 -32.78
N TYR A 274 0.28 8.72 -33.41
CA TYR A 274 -0.66 9.65 -34.02
C TYR A 274 -2.01 9.50 -33.33
N CYS A 275 -2.58 10.61 -32.86
CA CYS A 275 -3.89 10.64 -32.24
C CYS A 275 -4.98 10.61 -33.31
N ASP A 276 -5.83 9.59 -33.27
CA ASP A 276 -6.87 9.34 -34.28
C ASP A 276 -8.10 10.25 -34.10
N ASP A 277 -8.37 10.76 -32.89
CA ASP A 277 -9.46 11.70 -32.60
C ASP A 277 -9.01 12.94 -31.80
N GLY A 278 -9.29 14.12 -32.34
CA GLY A 278 -8.78 15.38 -31.79
C GLY A 278 -7.27 15.57 -32.02
N VAL A 279 -6.58 15.94 -30.94
CA VAL A 279 -5.13 16.18 -30.85
C VAL A 279 -4.62 15.62 -29.51
N PRO A 280 -3.35 15.16 -29.42
CA PRO A 280 -2.77 14.72 -28.15
C PRO A 280 -2.32 15.95 -27.36
N ASP A 281 -3.08 16.31 -26.34
CA ASP A 281 -2.90 17.55 -25.57
C ASP A 281 -2.00 17.25 -24.35
N GLY A 282 -2.54 17.25 -23.13
CA GLY A 282 -1.82 16.80 -21.93
C GLY A 282 -1.22 15.40 -22.09
N ILE A 283 0.01 15.19 -21.61
CA ILE A 283 0.77 13.94 -21.78
C ILE A 283 1.47 13.52 -20.48
N ASN A 284 1.45 12.22 -20.19
CA ASN A 284 2.17 11.65 -19.05
C ASN A 284 2.61 10.20 -19.34
N CYS A 285 3.50 9.65 -18.53
CA CYS A 285 4.04 8.31 -18.71
C CYS A 285 3.94 7.50 -17.40
N ASP A 286 3.50 6.25 -17.48
CA ASP A 286 3.50 5.36 -16.33
C ASP A 286 4.89 4.74 -16.07
N THR A 287 5.04 4.06 -14.94
CA THR A 287 6.30 3.42 -14.53
C THR A 287 6.73 2.25 -15.43
N ARG A 288 5.85 1.73 -16.29
CA ARG A 288 6.16 0.70 -17.29
C ARG A 288 6.59 1.30 -18.64
N GLY A 289 6.54 2.62 -18.77
CA GLY A 289 6.90 3.32 -20.01
C GLY A 289 5.73 3.44 -21.00
N ASN A 290 4.49 3.18 -20.58
CA ASN A 290 3.32 3.48 -21.41
C ASN A 290 3.07 4.99 -21.40
N VAL A 291 2.79 5.55 -22.56
CA VAL A 291 2.57 6.98 -22.78
C VAL A 291 1.06 7.22 -22.89
N TYR A 292 0.56 8.18 -22.13
CA TYR A 292 -0.84 8.54 -22.03
C TYR A 292 -0.99 9.96 -22.57
N SER A 293 -2.07 10.23 -23.31
CA SER A 293 -2.40 11.61 -23.69
C SER A 293 -3.90 11.87 -23.65
N GLY A 294 -4.27 13.08 -23.21
CA GLY A 294 -5.62 13.61 -23.34
C GLY A 294 -5.93 13.86 -24.81
N CYS A 295 -7.08 13.38 -25.28
CA CYS A 295 -7.48 13.37 -26.68
C CYS A 295 -8.97 13.73 -26.82
N GLY A 296 -9.46 13.79 -28.07
CA GLY A 296 -10.81 14.29 -28.39
C GLY A 296 -11.98 13.51 -27.80
N ASP A 297 -11.79 12.24 -27.46
CA ASP A 297 -12.81 11.31 -26.95
C ASP A 297 -12.50 10.73 -25.56
N GLY A 298 -11.34 11.05 -24.97
CA GLY A 298 -10.87 10.49 -23.71
C GLY A 298 -9.35 10.51 -23.55
N VAL A 299 -8.82 9.63 -22.71
CA VAL A 299 -7.37 9.43 -22.57
C VAL A 299 -6.94 8.23 -23.41
N HIS A 300 -5.98 8.42 -24.30
CA HIS A 300 -5.39 7.35 -25.12
C HIS A 300 -4.11 6.85 -24.48
N VAL A 301 -3.83 5.56 -24.64
CA VAL A 301 -2.67 4.90 -24.04
C VAL A 301 -1.90 4.12 -25.10
N TRP A 302 -0.63 4.46 -25.25
CA TRP A 302 0.32 3.80 -26.13
C TRP A 302 1.41 3.10 -25.33
N ASP A 303 1.91 1.98 -25.82
CA ASP A 303 3.11 1.37 -25.25
C ASP A 303 4.37 2.19 -25.57
N SER A 304 5.50 1.82 -24.98
CA SER A 304 6.80 2.48 -25.21
C SER A 304 7.30 2.43 -26.67
N LYS A 305 6.65 1.65 -27.54
CA LYS A 305 6.95 1.53 -28.98
C LYS A 305 5.98 2.35 -29.83
N GLY A 306 4.97 2.97 -29.24
CA GLY A 306 3.98 3.79 -29.94
C GLY A 306 2.75 3.01 -30.43
N MET A 307 2.57 1.75 -30.01
CA MET A 307 1.36 0.99 -30.33
C MET A 307 0.22 1.43 -29.42
N LEU A 308 -0.93 1.81 -29.99
CA LEU A 308 -2.13 2.13 -29.23
C LEU A 308 -2.65 0.86 -28.55
N ILE A 309 -2.52 0.78 -27.24
CA ILE A 309 -2.95 -0.38 -26.45
C ILE A 309 -4.38 -0.20 -25.93
N GLY A 310 -4.83 1.04 -25.72
CA GLY A 310 -6.13 1.31 -25.12
C GLY A 310 -6.60 2.75 -25.15
N LYS A 311 -7.90 2.94 -24.86
CA LYS A 311 -8.50 4.25 -24.59
C LYS A 311 -9.44 4.21 -23.40
N ILE A 312 -9.43 5.28 -22.60
CA ILE A 312 -10.37 5.55 -21.51
C ILE A 312 -11.35 6.61 -22.02
N LEU A 313 -12.50 6.17 -22.54
CA LEU A 313 -13.47 7.04 -23.20
C LEU A 313 -14.49 7.58 -22.22
N VAL A 314 -14.75 8.88 -22.30
CA VAL A 314 -15.72 9.61 -21.46
C VAL A 314 -16.81 10.33 -22.26
N GLY A 315 -16.91 10.01 -23.56
CA GLY A 315 -17.87 10.60 -24.48
C GLY A 315 -17.61 12.08 -24.76
N GLY A 316 -16.35 12.51 -24.75
CA GLY A 316 -15.92 13.88 -25.06
C GLY A 316 -14.45 14.11 -24.72
N CYS A 317 -13.96 15.32 -25.02
CA CYS A 317 -12.55 15.68 -24.88
C CYS A 317 -12.07 15.53 -23.42
N VAL A 318 -10.89 14.95 -23.25
CA VAL A 318 -10.07 15.10 -22.05
C VAL A 318 -8.85 15.91 -22.47
N ALA A 319 -8.77 17.17 -22.06
CA ALA A 319 -7.68 18.06 -22.46
C ALA A 319 -6.41 17.73 -21.67
N ASN A 320 -6.52 17.43 -20.37
CA ASN A 320 -5.36 17.04 -19.58
C ASN A 320 -5.75 16.07 -18.45
N PHE A 321 -4.76 15.46 -17.81
CA PHE A 321 -4.94 14.50 -16.73
C PHE A 321 -3.66 14.41 -15.89
N ASN A 322 -3.80 13.99 -14.65
CA ASN A 322 -2.65 13.78 -13.78
C ASN A 322 -2.78 12.49 -12.99
N PHE A 323 -1.66 11.76 -12.90
CA PHE A 323 -1.57 10.60 -12.03
C PHE A 323 -1.49 11.06 -10.59
N VAL A 324 -2.39 10.52 -9.78
CA VAL A 324 -2.36 10.72 -8.35
C VAL A 324 -2.37 9.37 -7.66
N LYS A 325 -2.17 9.39 -6.35
CA LYS A 325 -2.36 8.18 -5.54
C LYS A 325 -3.70 7.56 -5.96
N GLY A 326 -3.72 6.26 -6.30
CA GLY A 326 -4.90 5.43 -6.57
C GLY A 326 -5.69 5.63 -7.85
N GLY A 327 -5.20 6.43 -8.79
CA GLY A 327 -5.91 6.67 -10.01
C GLY A 327 -5.41 7.88 -10.76
N MET A 328 -6.30 8.48 -11.54
CA MET A 328 -5.99 9.58 -12.42
C MET A 328 -7.15 10.57 -12.44
N TRP A 329 -6.87 11.85 -12.18
CA TRP A 329 -7.81 12.93 -12.46
C TRP A 329 -7.81 13.22 -13.95
N MET A 330 -8.98 13.40 -14.56
CA MET A 330 -9.13 13.73 -15.98
C MET A 330 -9.91 15.03 -16.12
N LEU A 331 -9.25 16.04 -16.67
CA LEU A 331 -9.75 17.38 -16.95
C LEU A 331 -10.42 17.38 -18.32
N ALA A 332 -11.76 17.32 -18.31
CA ALA A 332 -12.59 17.09 -19.49
C ALA A 332 -13.46 18.31 -19.82
N GLU A 333 -12.84 19.49 -19.87
CA GLU A 333 -13.42 20.79 -20.19
C GLU A 333 -14.54 21.19 -19.22
N GLU A 334 -15.79 20.91 -19.56
CA GLU A 334 -16.97 21.16 -18.72
C GLU A 334 -17.15 20.10 -17.61
N ARG A 335 -16.31 19.08 -17.57
CA ARG A 335 -16.41 17.92 -16.67
C ARG A 335 -15.07 17.59 -16.03
N LEU A 336 -15.13 17.07 -14.80
CA LEU A 336 -13.96 16.57 -14.07
C LEU A 336 -14.24 15.14 -13.64
N PHE A 337 -13.37 14.20 -14.02
CA PHE A 337 -13.51 12.79 -13.69
C PHE A 337 -12.35 12.28 -12.84
N PHE A 338 -12.62 11.24 -12.06
CA PHE A 338 -11.60 10.44 -11.37
C PHE A 338 -11.64 8.98 -11.84
N CYS A 339 -10.51 8.44 -12.29
CA CYS A 339 -10.35 7.09 -12.81
C CYS A 339 -9.54 6.20 -11.84
N LYS A 340 -10.11 5.11 -11.29
CA LYS A 340 -9.50 4.22 -10.28
C LYS A 340 -8.68 3.05 -10.85
N LEU A 341 -7.60 2.62 -10.16
CA LEU A 341 -6.65 1.50 -10.46
C LEU A 341 -6.27 0.69 -9.17
N ALA A 342 -5.63 -0.54 -9.18
CA ALA A 342 -5.68 -1.75 -8.23
C ALA A 342 -4.59 -2.07 -7.05
N ALA A 343 -4.95 -2.80 -5.93
CA ALA A 343 -4.43 -3.02 -4.50
C ALA A 343 -5.21 -4.03 -3.55
N GLU A 344 -4.60 -4.68 -2.52
CA GLU A 344 -5.08 -5.86 -1.70
C GLU A 344 -4.04 -6.37 -0.66
N GLY A 345 -4.25 -7.43 0.15
CA GLY A 345 -3.26 -8.00 1.11
C GLY A 345 -2.98 -9.52 0.99
N ILE A 346 -1.87 -10.05 1.57
CA ILE A 346 -1.38 -11.45 1.40
C ILE A 346 -2.46 -12.53 1.57
N HIS A 347 -3.21 -12.52 2.68
CA HIS A 347 -4.24 -13.53 2.95
C HIS A 347 -5.42 -13.43 1.98
N GLY A 348 -5.73 -12.22 1.51
CA GLY A 348 -6.78 -12.01 0.50
C GLY A 348 -6.36 -12.65 -0.82
N ILE A 349 -5.16 -12.32 -1.29
CA ILE A 349 -4.58 -12.81 -2.55
C ILE A 349 -4.61 -14.33 -2.62
N ILE A 350 -4.06 -15.00 -1.59
CA ILE A 350 -3.94 -16.45 -1.61
C ILE A 350 -5.30 -17.14 -1.38
N SER A 351 -6.20 -16.56 -0.58
CA SER A 351 -7.56 -17.11 -0.43
C SER A 351 -8.35 -17.01 -1.73
N ALA A 352 -8.22 -15.91 -2.47
CA ALA A 352 -8.86 -15.74 -3.76
C ALA A 352 -8.32 -16.71 -4.81
N ARG A 353 -6.99 -16.86 -4.88
CA ARG A 353 -6.33 -17.87 -5.69
C ARG A 353 -6.87 -19.27 -5.39
N THR A 354 -6.82 -19.69 -4.13
CA THR A 354 -7.27 -21.02 -3.70
C THR A 354 -8.75 -21.25 -4.00
N TYR A 355 -9.61 -20.23 -3.77
CA TYR A 355 -11.04 -20.32 -4.09
C TYR A 355 -11.26 -20.52 -5.58
N LEU A 356 -10.56 -19.76 -6.43
CA LEU A 356 -10.68 -19.88 -7.89
C LEU A 356 -10.06 -21.17 -8.43
N GLU A 357 -9.02 -21.71 -7.79
CA GLU A 357 -8.48 -23.01 -8.18
C GLU A 357 -9.41 -24.18 -7.84
N LEU A 358 -10.22 -24.06 -6.78
CA LEU A 358 -11.23 -25.07 -6.43
C LEU A 358 -12.59 -24.80 -7.10
N ASN A 359 -12.82 -23.58 -7.58
CA ASN A 359 -14.04 -23.17 -8.29
C ASN A 359 -13.70 -22.08 -9.32
N GLU A 360 -13.25 -22.49 -10.50
CA GLU A 360 -12.70 -21.59 -11.53
C GLU A 360 -13.72 -20.55 -12.03
N HIS A 361 -14.99 -20.95 -12.07
CA HIS A 361 -16.07 -20.12 -12.59
C HIS A 361 -16.71 -19.23 -11.51
N ALA A 362 -16.17 -19.22 -10.28
CA ALA A 362 -16.68 -18.37 -9.22
C ALA A 362 -16.60 -16.87 -9.57
N SER A 363 -17.70 -16.18 -9.31
CA SER A 363 -17.75 -14.71 -9.31
C SER A 363 -17.13 -14.19 -8.02
N LEU A 364 -15.80 -14.04 -8.03
CA LEU A 364 -15.02 -13.54 -6.91
C LEU A 364 -14.70 -12.04 -7.10
N LEU A 365 -14.95 -11.26 -6.05
CA LEU A 365 -14.61 -9.84 -5.93
C LEU A 365 -13.81 -9.64 -4.65
N MET A 366 -12.76 -8.86 -4.76
CA MET A 366 -11.87 -8.49 -3.67
C MET A 366 -11.90 -6.98 -3.48
N ILE A 367 -11.74 -6.52 -2.24
CA ILE A 367 -11.95 -5.12 -1.86
C ILE A 367 -10.79 -4.69 -0.96
N GLU A 368 -10.14 -3.58 -1.31
CA GLU A 368 -9.01 -2.99 -0.59
C GLU A 368 -9.25 -1.51 -0.31
N ALA A 369 -8.91 -1.09 0.91
CA ALA A 369 -9.05 0.28 1.36
C ALA A 369 -7.88 1.17 0.90
N ASP A 370 -6.68 0.62 0.75
CA ASP A 370 -5.51 1.33 0.24
C ASP A 370 -5.43 1.32 -1.31
N ASP A 371 -4.36 1.92 -1.83
CA ASP A 371 -4.07 2.12 -3.26
C ASP A 371 -2.95 1.22 -3.81
N ALA A 372 -2.35 0.33 -2.99
CA ALA A 372 -1.37 -0.68 -3.45
C ALA A 372 -1.52 -2.08 -2.81
N ILE A 373 -1.19 -3.16 -3.55
CA ILE A 373 -1.27 -4.54 -3.04
C ILE A 373 -0.11 -4.80 -2.09
N GLY A 374 -0.36 -5.62 -1.08
CA GLY A 374 0.58 -6.17 -0.12
C GLY A 374 0.18 -5.94 1.33
N GLY A 375 -0.88 -5.16 1.60
CA GLY A 375 -1.20 -4.72 2.95
C GLY A 375 -0.01 -3.98 3.60
N ILE A 376 0.59 -4.55 4.65
CA ILE A 376 1.83 -4.02 5.26
C ILE A 376 2.98 -3.93 4.27
N TRP A 377 3.02 -4.84 3.29
CA TRP A 377 4.03 -4.89 2.23
C TRP A 377 3.66 -4.03 1.03
N GLY A 378 2.58 -3.25 1.12
CA GLY A 378 2.18 -2.33 0.07
C GLY A 378 3.30 -1.37 -0.28
N LYS A 379 3.50 -1.10 -1.58
CA LYS A 379 4.58 -0.22 -2.07
C LYS A 379 4.64 1.14 -1.36
N HIS A 380 3.50 1.66 -0.91
CA HIS A 380 3.37 2.93 -0.20
C HIS A 380 3.82 2.86 1.27
N ARG A 381 3.90 1.67 1.87
CA ARG A 381 4.33 1.48 3.26
C ARG A 381 5.81 1.14 3.38
N VAL A 382 6.50 0.88 2.27
CA VAL A 382 7.92 0.55 2.26
C VAL A 382 8.76 1.82 2.32
N TYR A 383 9.80 1.82 3.16
CA TYR A 383 10.78 2.89 3.32
C TYR A 383 12.20 2.32 3.40
N PRO A 384 13.26 3.12 3.17
CA PRO A 384 14.64 2.67 3.26
C PRO A 384 14.92 1.92 4.55
N HIS A 385 15.67 0.81 4.43
CA HIS A 385 16.01 -0.10 5.53
C HIS A 385 14.86 -0.89 6.16
N PHE A 386 13.61 -0.73 5.72
CA PHE A 386 12.53 -1.64 6.12
C PHE A 386 12.81 -3.03 5.55
N SER A 387 13.02 -4.02 6.43
CA SER A 387 13.47 -5.36 6.04
C SER A 387 12.55 -6.45 6.56
N SER A 388 12.55 -7.58 5.83
CA SER A 388 11.84 -8.78 6.20
C SER A 388 12.40 -9.41 7.49
N GLN A 389 11.53 -10.08 8.24
CA GLN A 389 11.89 -10.93 9.38
C GLN A 389 11.91 -12.41 9.02
N THR A 390 11.74 -12.76 7.75
CA THR A 390 11.85 -14.13 7.24
C THR A 390 12.79 -14.15 6.04
N GLY A 391 13.54 -15.24 5.88
CA GLY A 391 14.43 -15.43 4.74
C GLY A 391 13.66 -15.56 3.42
N ALA A 392 14.34 -15.32 2.30
CA ALA A 392 13.77 -15.41 0.96
C ALA A 392 13.11 -16.77 0.69
N ARG A 393 13.74 -17.87 1.14
CA ARG A 393 13.21 -19.24 0.97
C ARG A 393 11.90 -19.52 1.70
N ALA A 394 11.62 -18.74 2.74
CA ALA A 394 10.41 -18.88 3.55
C ALA A 394 9.39 -17.77 3.25
N THR A 395 9.64 -16.95 2.22
CA THR A 395 8.80 -15.83 1.80
C THR A 395 8.33 -16.05 0.36
N GLY A 396 7.12 -15.60 0.02
CA GLY A 396 6.45 -15.91 -1.23
C GLY A 396 5.51 -17.13 -1.14
N PHE A 397 4.77 -17.38 -2.21
CA PHE A 397 3.81 -18.47 -2.32
C PHE A 397 4.46 -19.72 -2.93
N ALA A 398 3.98 -20.91 -2.57
CA ALA A 398 4.58 -22.19 -2.96
C ALA A 398 4.62 -22.44 -4.47
N ASP A 399 3.70 -21.82 -5.20
CA ASP A 399 3.55 -21.91 -6.66
C ASP A 399 4.36 -20.84 -7.41
N LEU A 400 4.89 -19.84 -6.70
CA LEU A 400 5.83 -18.86 -7.25
C LEU A 400 6.80 -18.43 -6.15
N PRO A 401 7.95 -19.10 -5.99
CA PRO A 401 8.93 -18.72 -4.98
C PRO A 401 9.42 -17.27 -5.16
N LEU A 402 9.72 -16.58 -4.06
CA LEU A 402 10.34 -15.26 -4.11
C LEU A 402 11.83 -15.38 -4.43
N GLU A 403 12.27 -14.68 -5.47
CA GLU A 403 13.69 -14.58 -5.82
C GLU A 403 14.24 -13.18 -5.50
N ILE A 404 15.35 -13.14 -4.77
CA ILE A 404 16.06 -11.90 -4.44
C ILE A 404 17.32 -11.81 -5.31
N PRO A 405 17.47 -10.76 -6.14
CA PRO A 405 18.63 -10.57 -7.01
C PRO A 405 19.95 -10.76 -6.27
N ALA A 406 20.95 -11.35 -6.93
CA ALA A 406 22.25 -11.61 -6.32
C ALA A 406 23.00 -10.33 -5.90
N SER A 407 22.71 -9.19 -6.56
CA SER A 407 23.25 -7.87 -6.24
C SER A 407 22.66 -7.25 -4.99
N GLU A 408 21.50 -7.73 -4.53
CA GLU A 408 20.80 -7.16 -3.37
C GLU A 408 21.37 -7.70 -2.07
N ARG A 409 21.40 -6.83 -1.07
CA ARG A 409 21.96 -7.13 0.24
C ARG A 409 21.11 -8.19 0.95
N LYS A 410 21.78 -9.24 1.42
CA LYS A 410 21.20 -10.29 2.27
C LYS A 410 21.98 -10.40 3.58
N TYR A 411 21.27 -10.61 4.68
CA TYR A 411 21.87 -10.90 5.98
C TYR A 411 21.18 -12.12 6.57
N HIS A 412 21.86 -13.27 6.57
CA HIS A 412 21.25 -14.57 6.89
C HIS A 412 19.98 -14.85 6.07
N ASP A 413 20.02 -14.56 4.77
CA ASP A 413 18.88 -14.67 3.84
C ASP A 413 17.74 -13.66 4.07
N LEU A 414 17.82 -12.80 5.09
CA LEU A 414 16.92 -11.65 5.30
C LEU A 414 17.24 -10.54 4.28
N PHE A 415 16.21 -9.86 3.80
CA PHE A 415 16.29 -8.91 2.68
C PHE A 415 15.30 -7.75 2.85
N GLU A 416 15.47 -6.68 2.08
CA GLU A 416 14.61 -5.50 2.14
C GLU A 416 13.18 -5.75 1.64
N SER A 417 12.19 -5.19 2.35
CA SER A 417 10.77 -5.41 2.13
C SER A 417 10.26 -4.99 0.74
N LYS A 418 10.99 -4.10 0.04
CA LYS A 418 10.67 -3.66 -1.33
C LYS A 418 10.46 -4.83 -2.30
N HIS A 419 11.20 -5.91 -2.13
CA HIS A 419 11.08 -7.09 -3.00
C HIS A 419 9.77 -7.85 -2.77
N VAL A 420 9.24 -7.86 -1.55
CA VAL A 420 7.93 -8.46 -1.27
C VAL A 420 6.82 -7.65 -1.94
N ALA A 421 6.91 -6.33 -1.92
CA ALA A 421 5.95 -5.44 -2.58
C ALA A 421 5.87 -5.74 -4.09
N SER A 422 7.02 -5.72 -4.78
CA SER A 422 7.08 -6.02 -6.21
C SER A 422 6.61 -7.44 -6.54
N TYR A 423 6.95 -8.40 -5.69
CA TYR A 423 6.53 -9.79 -5.85
C TYR A 423 5.01 -9.95 -5.80
N LEU A 424 4.34 -9.36 -4.80
CA LEU A 424 2.89 -9.49 -4.64
C LEU A 424 2.13 -8.80 -5.77
N GLU A 425 2.62 -7.65 -6.23
CA GLU A 425 2.05 -6.95 -7.39
C GLU A 425 2.15 -7.84 -8.65
N ALA A 426 3.33 -8.40 -8.93
CA ALA A 426 3.52 -9.31 -10.05
C ALA A 426 2.69 -10.60 -9.90
N TYR A 427 2.52 -11.12 -8.68
CA TYR A 427 1.80 -12.36 -8.44
C TYR A 427 0.34 -12.26 -8.87
N VAL A 428 -0.37 -11.22 -8.45
CA VAL A 428 -1.80 -11.11 -8.78
C VAL A 428 -2.06 -10.80 -10.25
N ASP A 429 -1.11 -10.17 -10.95
CA ASP A 429 -1.21 -9.86 -12.37
C ASP A 429 -1.12 -11.15 -13.18
N ASN A 430 -0.27 -12.08 -12.74
CA ASN A 430 0.04 -13.31 -13.46
C ASN A 430 -0.88 -14.50 -13.11
N ARG A 431 -1.78 -14.35 -12.13
CA ARG A 431 -2.70 -15.43 -11.71
C ARG A 431 -4.07 -15.24 -12.33
N VAL A 432 -4.30 -15.94 -13.44
CA VAL A 432 -5.49 -15.78 -14.30
C VAL A 432 -6.40 -17.00 -14.20
N TYR A 433 -7.68 -16.76 -13.91
CA TYR A 433 -8.74 -17.77 -13.81
C TYR A 433 -9.95 -17.33 -14.61
N ALA A 434 -10.48 -18.20 -15.48
CA ALA A 434 -11.57 -17.86 -16.39
C ALA A 434 -11.34 -16.54 -17.18
N GLY A 435 -10.09 -16.29 -17.60
CA GLY A 435 -9.70 -15.13 -18.41
C GLY A 435 -9.63 -13.78 -17.66
N LYS A 436 -9.69 -13.79 -16.33
CA LYS A 436 -9.48 -12.62 -15.46
C LYS A 436 -8.36 -12.90 -14.46
N SER A 437 -7.40 -12.01 -14.34
CA SER A 437 -6.38 -12.08 -13.29
C SER A 437 -6.98 -11.90 -11.89
N LEU A 438 -6.23 -12.21 -10.83
CA LEU A 438 -6.60 -11.83 -9.45
C LEU A 438 -6.65 -10.33 -9.32
N ARG A 439 -5.65 -9.66 -9.93
CA ARG A 439 -5.68 -8.21 -10.14
C ARG A 439 -7.02 -7.82 -10.73
N ASP A 440 -7.52 -8.58 -11.73
CA ASP A 440 -8.78 -8.31 -12.42
C ASP A 440 -10.07 -8.55 -11.62
N ARG A 441 -9.94 -8.92 -10.35
CA ARG A 441 -11.06 -9.14 -9.43
C ARG A 441 -11.07 -8.17 -8.25
N THR A 442 -10.26 -7.11 -8.28
CA THR A 442 -10.01 -6.22 -7.14
C THR A 442 -10.67 -4.82 -7.25
N LEU A 443 -11.19 -4.28 -6.15
CA LEU A 443 -11.65 -2.88 -6.03
C LEU A 443 -10.83 -2.11 -5.00
N LEU A 444 -10.30 -0.93 -5.37
CA LEU A 444 -9.41 -0.19 -4.46
C LEU A 444 -10.02 1.03 -3.90
N ARG A 445 -9.34 1.58 -2.89
CA ARG A 445 -9.75 2.81 -2.24
C ARG A 445 -11.21 2.67 -1.87
N THR A 446 -11.57 1.44 -1.53
CA THR A 446 -12.92 0.98 -1.35
C THR A 446 -12.88 0.39 0.04
N LYS A 447 -13.17 1.24 0.99
CA LYS A 447 -13.26 0.81 2.38
C LYS A 447 -14.61 0.15 2.59
N VAL A 448 -14.62 -0.98 3.26
CA VAL A 448 -15.87 -1.57 3.76
C VAL A 448 -16.19 -0.90 5.09
N ASP A 449 -17.22 -0.07 5.12
CA ASP A 449 -17.64 0.66 6.31
C ASP A 449 -18.55 -0.19 7.21
N ARG A 450 -19.39 -1.04 6.62
CA ARG A 450 -20.32 -1.89 7.38
C ARG A 450 -20.56 -3.23 6.70
N ILE A 451 -20.65 -4.30 7.47
CA ILE A 451 -20.97 -5.67 7.03
C ILE A 451 -22.06 -6.21 7.94
N GLN A 452 -23.13 -6.75 7.34
CA GLN A 452 -24.21 -7.41 8.08
C GLN A 452 -24.88 -8.46 7.21
N LYS A 453 -25.48 -9.47 7.85
CA LYS A 453 -26.25 -10.49 7.12
C LYS A 453 -27.73 -10.07 7.02
N GLN A 454 -28.28 -10.07 5.81
CA GLN A 454 -29.69 -9.74 5.52
C GLN A 454 -30.25 -10.79 4.55
N ASP A 455 -31.40 -11.37 4.88
CA ASP A 455 -32.10 -12.35 4.05
C ASP A 455 -31.18 -13.50 3.57
N GLY A 456 -30.30 -13.97 4.44
CA GLY A 456 -29.33 -15.03 4.15
C GLY A 456 -28.08 -14.60 3.36
N ASN A 457 -28.01 -13.35 2.89
CA ASN A 457 -26.86 -12.81 2.14
C ASN A 457 -26.06 -11.80 2.97
N TRP A 458 -24.77 -11.68 2.68
CA TRP A 458 -23.91 -10.64 3.22
C TRP A 458 -24.11 -9.34 2.46
N VAL A 459 -24.39 -8.25 3.17
CA VAL A 459 -24.50 -6.91 2.62
C VAL A 459 -23.35 -6.07 3.15
N LEU A 460 -22.47 -5.65 2.25
CA LEU A 460 -21.30 -4.82 2.53
C LEU A 460 -21.58 -3.40 2.08
N GLN A 461 -21.64 -2.46 3.01
CA GLN A 461 -21.63 -1.04 2.70
C GLN A 461 -20.18 -0.62 2.46
N ILE A 462 -19.90 -0.25 1.22
CA ILE A 462 -18.59 0.22 0.80
C ILE A 462 -18.60 1.72 0.59
N ASN A 463 -17.47 2.35 0.88
CA ASN A 463 -17.19 3.73 0.62
C ASN A 463 -15.97 3.81 -0.29
N SER A 464 -16.14 4.46 -1.43
CA SER A 464 -15.05 4.70 -2.35
C SER A 464 -15.08 6.15 -2.82
N ASP A 465 -14.11 6.94 -2.37
CA ASP A 465 -14.00 8.39 -2.56
C ASP A 465 -15.30 9.15 -2.21
N GLY A 466 -15.89 8.83 -1.05
CA GLY A 466 -17.11 9.47 -0.53
C GLY A 466 -18.42 8.91 -1.12
N SER A 467 -18.35 8.01 -2.10
CA SER A 467 -19.53 7.34 -2.66
C SER A 467 -19.87 6.07 -1.86
N HIS A 468 -21.10 6.00 -1.33
CA HIS A 468 -21.59 4.84 -0.58
C HIS A 468 -22.36 3.90 -1.49
N LYS A 469 -21.98 2.62 -1.53
CA LYS A 469 -22.69 1.55 -2.27
C LYS A 469 -22.85 0.32 -1.39
N ALA A 470 -23.81 -0.53 -1.74
CA ALA A 470 -23.96 -1.85 -1.15
C ALA A 470 -23.51 -2.93 -2.14
N ILE A 471 -22.68 -3.86 -1.68
CA ILE A 471 -22.35 -5.10 -2.40
C ILE A 471 -23.02 -6.25 -1.66
N ILE A 472 -23.66 -7.14 -2.40
CA ILE A 472 -24.32 -8.32 -1.86
C ILE A 472 -23.56 -9.56 -2.30
N THR A 473 -23.25 -10.46 -1.36
CA THR A 473 -22.56 -11.72 -1.65
C THR A 473 -23.10 -12.85 -0.76
N GLN A 474 -22.98 -14.09 -1.21
CA GLN A 474 -23.37 -15.27 -0.43
C GLN A 474 -22.27 -15.70 0.55
N LYS A 475 -21.01 -15.56 0.13
CA LYS A 475 -19.83 -15.97 0.90
C LYS A 475 -18.86 -14.81 1.06
N LEU A 476 -18.16 -14.79 2.19
CA LEU A 476 -17.29 -13.68 2.56
C LEU A 476 -15.97 -14.17 3.18
N ILE A 477 -14.86 -13.56 2.77
CA ILE A 477 -13.53 -13.81 3.33
C ILE A 477 -13.01 -12.49 3.90
N ILE A 478 -12.85 -12.41 5.23
CA ILE A 478 -12.35 -11.21 5.90
C ILE A 478 -10.84 -11.33 6.09
N ALA A 479 -10.10 -10.86 5.09
CA ALA A 479 -8.64 -10.90 5.06
C ALA A 479 -7.96 -9.57 5.43
N SER A 480 -8.61 -8.73 6.24
CA SER A 480 -8.10 -7.40 6.64
C SER A 480 -6.87 -7.45 7.56
N GLY A 481 -6.62 -8.60 8.19
CA GLY A 481 -5.49 -8.85 9.09
C GLY A 481 -5.47 -7.98 10.35
N HIS A 482 -4.47 -8.21 11.21
CA HIS A 482 -4.31 -7.54 12.50
C HIS A 482 -3.69 -6.13 12.44
N PHE A 483 -3.05 -5.78 11.34
CA PHE A 483 -2.13 -4.65 11.24
C PHE A 483 -2.61 -3.61 10.21
N CYS A 484 -3.89 -3.25 10.31
CA CYS A 484 -4.58 -2.40 9.34
C CYS A 484 -4.97 -1.02 9.90
N GLU A 485 -5.61 -0.97 11.07
CA GLU A 485 -6.06 0.29 11.70
C GLU A 485 -4.99 0.84 12.67
N PRO A 486 -4.46 2.06 12.44
CA PRO A 486 -3.38 2.60 13.25
C PRO A 486 -3.86 2.94 14.66
N LEU A 487 -3.09 2.54 15.68
CA LEU A 487 -3.34 2.97 17.05
C LEU A 487 -2.63 4.30 17.30
N ILE A 488 -3.34 5.43 17.18
CA ILE A 488 -2.81 6.77 17.44
C ILE A 488 -3.24 7.18 18.86
N PRO A 489 -2.31 7.31 19.84
CA PRO A 489 -2.65 7.78 21.18
C PRO A 489 -3.10 9.24 21.15
N ALA A 490 -4.04 9.60 22.02
CA ALA A 490 -4.32 10.99 22.32
C ALA A 490 -3.21 11.55 23.22
N PHE A 491 -2.65 12.70 22.84
CA PHE A 491 -1.65 13.40 23.62
C PHE A 491 -2.22 14.69 24.20
N ALA A 492 -2.04 14.92 25.50
CA ALA A 492 -2.33 16.22 26.09
C ALA A 492 -1.44 17.29 25.43
N GLY A 493 -2.02 18.42 25.02
CA GLY A 493 -1.30 19.47 24.31
C GLY A 493 -0.95 19.14 22.85
N GLY A 494 -1.46 18.04 22.29
CA GLY A 494 -1.26 17.67 20.89
C GLY A 494 -1.71 18.74 19.88
N GLU A 495 -2.72 19.55 20.22
CA GLU A 495 -3.19 20.66 19.36
C GLU A 495 -2.20 21.84 19.30
N THR A 496 -1.33 21.96 20.31
CA THR A 496 -0.28 22.98 20.37
C THR A 496 1.07 22.46 19.89
N PHE A 497 1.14 21.21 19.45
CA PHE A 497 2.36 20.61 18.95
C PHE A 497 2.63 21.11 17.52
N THR A 498 3.76 21.78 17.32
CA THR A 498 4.15 22.36 16.03
C THR A 498 4.88 21.37 15.13
N GLY A 499 5.32 20.23 15.68
CA GLY A 499 5.97 19.16 14.92
C GLY A 499 4.96 18.25 14.21
N THR A 500 5.44 17.43 13.28
CA THR A 500 4.56 16.49 12.56
C THR A 500 4.45 15.16 13.32
N ILE A 501 3.23 14.64 13.50
CA ILE A 501 2.99 13.32 14.08
C ILE A 501 2.68 12.33 12.97
N VAL A 502 3.49 11.28 12.81
CA VAL A 502 3.31 10.28 11.74
C VAL A 502 3.32 8.87 12.32
N HIS A 503 2.24 8.13 12.10
CA HIS A 503 2.19 6.71 12.43
C HIS A 503 3.02 5.88 11.44
N GLN A 504 3.62 4.77 11.91
CA GLN A 504 4.44 3.85 11.10
C GLN A 504 3.79 3.44 9.78
N LYS A 505 2.43 3.39 9.70
CA LYS A 505 1.67 3.10 8.48
C LYS A 505 2.06 4.02 7.31
N ASN A 506 2.38 5.29 7.61
CA ASN A 506 2.54 6.35 6.63
C ASN A 506 3.99 6.82 6.44
N VAL A 507 4.97 6.17 7.08
CA VAL A 507 6.39 6.58 6.97
C VAL A 507 6.90 6.46 5.53
N GLY A 508 6.53 5.42 4.80
CA GLY A 508 6.92 5.25 3.39
C GLY A 508 6.39 6.32 2.45
N ILE A 509 5.33 7.04 2.81
CA ILE A 509 4.77 8.13 2.00
C ILE A 509 5.02 9.53 2.57
N SER A 510 5.54 9.64 3.79
CA SER A 510 5.70 10.93 4.46
C SER A 510 6.90 11.72 3.98
N GLY A 511 7.90 11.08 3.35
CA GLY A 511 9.14 11.73 2.89
C GLY A 511 10.08 12.17 4.02
N ILE A 512 9.79 11.76 5.27
CA ILE A 512 10.49 12.26 6.47
C ILE A 512 11.96 11.86 6.50
N LEU A 513 12.28 10.70 5.94
CA LEU A 513 13.66 10.19 5.93
C LEU A 513 14.51 10.98 4.92
N GLU A 514 13.92 11.40 3.81
CA GLU A 514 14.61 12.10 2.71
C GLU A 514 14.66 13.64 2.91
N ASP A 515 13.74 14.21 3.67
CA ASP A 515 13.63 15.66 3.86
C ASP A 515 14.80 16.23 4.68
N SER A 516 15.67 17.02 4.05
CA SER A 516 16.82 17.66 4.70
C SER A 516 16.48 18.73 5.73
N THR A 517 15.25 19.25 5.73
CA THR A 517 14.80 20.26 6.71
C THR A 517 14.49 19.65 8.08
N ILE A 518 14.17 18.35 8.10
CA ILE A 518 13.93 17.59 9.33
C ILE A 518 15.28 17.16 9.89
N SER A 519 15.60 17.64 11.09
CA SER A 519 16.87 17.35 11.76
C SER A 519 16.70 16.37 12.93
N ARG A 520 15.60 16.51 13.69
CA ARG A 520 15.36 15.79 14.93
C ARG A 520 14.09 14.95 14.86
N VAL A 521 14.22 13.65 15.06
CA VAL A 521 13.12 12.68 15.02
C VAL A 521 12.98 11.99 16.36
N ALA A 522 11.80 12.10 16.96
CA ALA A 522 11.42 11.30 18.12
C ALA A 522 10.62 10.07 17.67
N VAL A 523 10.95 8.89 18.17
CA VAL A 523 10.22 7.65 17.88
C VAL A 523 9.59 7.13 19.16
N LEU A 524 8.26 7.04 19.19
CA LEU A 524 7.51 6.49 20.33
C LEU A 524 7.11 5.03 20.09
N GLY A 525 7.63 4.12 20.90
CA GLY A 525 7.24 2.71 20.91
C GLY A 525 8.41 1.77 21.17
N GLY A 526 8.16 0.64 21.82
CA GLY A 526 9.18 -0.40 22.08
C GLY A 526 9.07 -1.61 21.14
N SER A 527 8.42 -1.48 19.99
CA SER A 527 8.13 -2.59 19.07
C SER A 527 9.09 -2.64 17.88
N LYS A 528 9.05 -3.72 17.09
CA LYS A 528 9.87 -3.88 15.89
C LYS A 528 9.80 -2.68 14.93
N SER A 529 8.61 -2.17 14.65
CA SER A 529 8.46 -1.01 13.77
C SER A 529 9.15 0.25 14.32
N ALA A 530 9.15 0.44 15.64
CA ALA A 530 9.87 1.54 16.26
C ALA A 530 11.38 1.39 16.08
N ALA A 531 11.92 0.17 16.27
CA ALA A 531 13.33 -0.12 16.00
C ALA A 531 13.71 0.16 14.54
N ASP A 532 12.87 -0.20 13.58
CA ASP A 532 13.11 0.06 12.15
C ASP A 532 13.13 1.56 11.84
N MET A 533 12.16 2.30 12.37
CA MET A 533 12.12 3.76 12.20
C MET A 533 13.32 4.44 12.87
N VAL A 534 13.76 3.97 14.04
CA VAL A 534 14.98 4.46 14.71
C VAL A 534 16.19 4.24 13.81
N TYR A 535 16.40 3.00 13.35
CA TYR A 535 17.55 2.68 12.50
C TYR A 535 17.50 3.45 11.18
N ALA A 536 16.36 3.47 10.49
CA ALA A 536 16.18 4.17 9.23
C ALA A 536 16.42 5.68 9.38
N SER A 537 15.88 6.31 10.45
CA SER A 537 16.09 7.73 10.71
C SER A 537 17.56 8.04 11.02
N THR A 538 18.23 7.19 11.81
CA THR A 538 19.66 7.37 12.08
C THR A 538 20.52 7.19 10.83
N LYS A 539 20.18 6.23 9.96
CA LYS A 539 20.87 6.05 8.66
C LYS A 539 20.62 7.19 7.68
N ALA A 540 19.46 7.84 7.77
CA ALA A 540 19.16 9.07 7.07
C ALA A 540 19.87 10.32 7.65
N GLY A 541 20.72 10.15 8.68
CA GLY A 541 21.49 11.24 9.27
C GLY A 541 20.72 12.14 10.23
N LYS A 542 19.55 11.68 10.71
CA LYS A 542 18.74 12.41 11.70
C LYS A 542 19.28 12.23 13.11
N GLU A 543 19.11 13.23 13.96
CA GLU A 543 19.24 13.08 15.41
C GLU A 543 18.00 12.37 15.94
N VAL A 544 18.18 11.22 16.61
CA VAL A 544 17.06 10.35 16.97
C VAL A 544 16.92 10.21 18.48
N SER A 545 15.71 10.45 18.97
CA SER A 545 15.28 10.16 20.34
C SER A 545 14.29 9.00 20.36
N TRP A 546 14.64 7.89 20.99
CA TRP A 546 13.79 6.70 21.08
C TRP A 546 13.10 6.64 22.44
N ILE A 547 11.79 6.85 22.46
CA ILE A 547 10.95 6.89 23.66
C ILE A 547 10.18 5.56 23.80
N ILE A 548 10.43 4.86 24.90
CA ILE A 548 9.82 3.58 25.25
C ILE A 548 9.06 3.76 26.56
N ARG A 549 7.74 3.50 26.56
CA ARG A 549 6.90 3.71 27.75
C ARG A 549 7.35 2.87 28.93
N ALA A 550 7.47 3.49 30.12
CA ALA A 550 7.73 2.77 31.36
C ALA A 550 6.51 1.93 31.78
N THR A 551 5.29 2.42 31.52
CA THR A 551 4.04 1.68 31.70
C THR A 551 3.74 0.63 30.62
N GLY A 552 4.63 0.45 29.64
CA GLY A 552 4.46 -0.49 28.52
C GLY A 552 4.99 -1.90 28.81
N GLU A 553 5.02 -2.74 27.76
CA GLU A 553 5.64 -4.09 27.79
C GLU A 553 7.19 -4.03 27.75
N GLY A 554 7.77 -2.83 27.79
CA GLY A 554 9.21 -2.60 27.72
C GLY A 554 9.78 -2.59 26.29
N PRO A 555 11.11 -2.55 26.15
CA PRO A 555 11.81 -2.60 24.87
C PRO A 555 11.69 -3.98 24.23
N LEU A 556 11.65 -4.04 22.90
CA LEU A 556 11.70 -5.32 22.19
C LEU A 556 13.03 -6.03 22.41
N VAL A 557 13.00 -7.36 22.28
CA VAL A 557 14.20 -8.19 22.19
C VAL A 557 14.45 -8.53 20.72
N LEU A 558 15.63 -8.14 20.23
CA LEU A 558 16.13 -8.55 18.92
C LEU A 558 16.96 -9.82 19.08
N LEU A 559 16.49 -10.90 18.45
CA LEU A 559 17.16 -12.19 18.45
C LEU A 559 18.25 -12.25 17.38
N PRO A 560 19.30 -13.06 17.60
CA PRO A 560 20.31 -13.33 16.59
C PRO A 560 19.65 -13.96 15.34
N PRO A 561 20.04 -13.54 14.14
CA PRO A 561 19.42 -14.03 12.91
C PRO A 561 19.98 -15.39 12.46
N GLU A 562 21.09 -15.87 13.03
CA GLU A 562 21.74 -17.10 12.59
C GLU A 562 20.89 -18.34 12.91
N GLY A 563 20.69 -19.20 11.91
CA GLY A 563 20.09 -20.51 12.12
C GLY A 563 20.99 -21.41 12.96
N LYS A 564 20.39 -22.16 13.89
CA LYS A 564 21.07 -23.09 14.79
C LYS A 564 20.74 -24.54 14.51
N PHE A 565 19.65 -24.82 13.79
CA PHE A 565 19.30 -26.18 13.39
C PHE A 565 19.94 -26.57 12.05
N PRO A 566 20.16 -27.87 11.81
CA PRO A 566 20.63 -28.36 10.51
C PRO A 566 19.74 -27.85 9.37
N TYR A 567 20.35 -27.43 8.26
CA TYR A 567 19.68 -26.94 7.05
C TYR A 567 18.92 -25.59 7.17
N SER A 568 18.77 -25.05 8.38
CA SER A 568 18.26 -23.69 8.60
C SER A 568 19.29 -22.65 8.19
N LYS A 569 18.87 -21.64 7.42
CA LYS A 569 19.70 -20.45 7.12
C LYS A 569 19.60 -19.35 8.17
N ASN A 570 18.47 -19.29 8.88
CA ASN A 570 18.17 -18.25 9.86
C ASN A 570 17.27 -18.77 10.99
N SER A 571 17.18 -18.00 12.08
CA SER A 571 16.41 -18.38 13.26
C SER A 571 14.88 -18.49 13.05
N PRO A 572 14.23 -17.79 12.10
CA PRO A 572 12.85 -18.10 11.70
C PRO A 572 12.68 -19.49 11.10
N GLU A 573 13.63 -19.92 10.26
CA GLU A 573 13.63 -21.29 9.73
C GLU A 573 13.75 -22.29 10.89
N ASP A 574 14.56 -22.02 11.92
CA ASP A 574 14.59 -22.86 13.13
C ASP A 574 13.20 -23.01 13.77
N GLY A 575 12.44 -21.92 13.89
CA GLY A 575 11.07 -21.96 14.42
C GLY A 575 10.08 -22.79 13.58
N SER A 576 10.40 -23.06 12.32
CA SER A 576 9.63 -23.92 11.42
C SER A 576 10.07 -25.40 11.45
N VAL A 577 11.15 -25.73 12.18
CA VAL A 577 11.57 -27.12 12.40
C VAL A 577 10.66 -27.75 13.45
N ARG A 578 10.09 -28.93 13.17
CA ARG A 578 9.15 -29.60 14.09
C ARG A 578 9.75 -29.87 15.48
N LEU A 579 11.02 -30.27 15.56
CA LEU A 579 11.69 -30.44 16.85
C LEU A 579 11.80 -29.14 17.66
N ALA A 580 12.12 -28.03 16.99
CA ALA A 580 12.20 -26.72 17.64
C ALA A 580 10.82 -26.22 18.07
N SER A 581 9.82 -26.35 17.20
CA SER A 581 8.42 -26.04 17.52
C SER A 581 7.91 -26.86 18.72
N GLY A 582 8.31 -28.13 18.81
CA GLY A 582 7.99 -29.02 19.93
C GLY A 582 8.53 -28.59 21.29
N LEU A 583 9.49 -27.66 21.34
CA LEU A 583 9.97 -27.05 22.59
C LEU A 583 8.95 -26.07 23.19
N SER A 584 7.95 -25.63 22.42
CA SER A 584 6.86 -24.82 22.95
C SER A 584 5.64 -25.68 23.28
N PRO A 585 5.04 -25.55 24.47
CA PRO A 585 3.84 -26.31 24.81
C PRO A 585 2.69 -25.82 23.94
N SER A 586 2.07 -26.72 23.17
CA SER A 586 0.98 -26.41 22.23
C SER A 586 -0.14 -27.42 22.37
N ILE A 587 -1.39 -26.95 22.43
CA ILE A 587 -2.57 -27.82 22.43
C ILE A 587 -2.72 -28.62 21.13
N TYR A 588 -2.09 -28.17 20.04
CA TYR A 588 -2.11 -28.84 18.73
C TYR A 588 -1.01 -29.90 18.57
N LEU A 589 -0.06 -30.01 19.50
CA LEU A 589 0.90 -31.12 19.47
C LEU A 589 0.18 -32.43 19.75
N LYS A 590 0.57 -33.54 19.11
CA LYS A 590 0.03 -34.85 19.47
C LYS A 590 0.68 -35.33 20.78
N PRO A 591 -0.08 -35.91 21.74
CA PRO A 591 0.50 -36.48 22.95
C PRO A 591 1.46 -37.63 22.60
N THR A 592 2.73 -37.44 22.92
CA THR A 592 3.80 -38.42 22.75
C THR A 592 4.63 -38.52 24.03
N PHE A 593 5.49 -39.54 24.13
CA PHE A 593 6.49 -39.62 25.19
C PHE A 593 7.34 -38.34 25.26
N TRP A 594 7.74 -37.78 24.11
CA TRP A 594 8.56 -36.57 24.05
C TRP A 594 7.84 -35.31 24.51
N SER A 595 6.58 -35.12 24.10
CA SER A 595 5.79 -33.98 24.56
C SER A 595 5.50 -34.07 26.07
N TRP A 596 5.26 -35.28 26.59
CA TRP A 596 5.11 -35.51 28.02
C TRP A 596 6.42 -35.22 28.77
N LEU A 597 7.55 -35.74 28.28
CA LEU A 597 8.86 -35.53 28.89
C LEU A 597 9.18 -34.03 28.99
N LEU A 598 9.02 -33.28 27.90
CA LEU A 598 9.37 -31.85 27.86
C LEU A 598 8.42 -30.98 28.69
N HIS A 599 7.11 -31.23 28.65
CA HIS A 599 6.12 -30.28 29.16
C HIS A 599 5.41 -30.70 30.46
N ALA A 600 5.58 -31.95 30.89
CA ALA A 600 4.93 -32.49 32.09
C ALA A 600 5.90 -33.03 33.15
N THR A 601 7.22 -32.97 32.93
CA THR A 601 8.23 -33.43 33.91
C THR A 601 9.13 -32.30 34.38
N ILE A 602 9.71 -32.47 35.58
CA ILE A 602 10.72 -31.57 36.15
C ILE A 602 11.99 -31.55 35.29
N LEU A 603 12.36 -32.69 34.69
CA LEU A 603 13.51 -32.77 33.79
C LEU A 603 13.26 -31.96 32.51
N GLY A 604 12.08 -32.08 31.91
CA GLY A 604 11.67 -31.26 30.77
C GLY A 604 11.70 -29.77 31.08
N GLU A 605 11.19 -29.39 32.25
CA GLU A 605 11.23 -28.01 32.74
C GLU A 605 12.66 -27.46 32.82
N TRP A 606 13.60 -28.28 33.31
CA TRP A 606 15.02 -27.92 33.34
C TRP A 606 15.60 -27.77 31.93
N ILE A 607 15.31 -28.68 31.01
CA ILE A 607 15.77 -28.63 29.60
C ILE A 607 15.27 -27.36 28.92
N LEU A 608 13.96 -27.07 29.02
CA LEU A 608 13.35 -25.89 28.41
C LEU A 608 13.93 -24.60 28.99
N ASN A 609 14.06 -24.51 30.32
CA ASN A 609 14.69 -23.35 30.95
C ASN A 609 16.14 -23.16 30.51
N PHE A 610 16.92 -24.24 30.42
CA PHE A 610 18.29 -24.16 29.94
C PHE A 610 18.35 -23.63 28.50
N PHE A 611 17.52 -24.18 27.60
CA PHE A 611 17.45 -23.75 26.20
C PHE A 611 17.08 -22.27 26.07
N PHE A 612 15.93 -21.85 26.61
CA PHE A 612 15.44 -20.49 26.45
C PHE A 612 16.31 -19.44 27.16
N ARG A 613 16.86 -19.75 28.35
CA ARG A 613 17.82 -18.84 29.01
C ARG A 613 19.13 -18.70 28.26
N THR A 614 19.58 -19.75 27.60
CA THR A 614 20.79 -19.69 26.77
C THR A 614 20.55 -18.81 25.54
N ALA A 615 19.39 -18.96 24.89
CA ALA A 615 18.98 -18.09 23.78
C ALA A 615 18.81 -16.62 24.21
N GLU A 616 18.18 -16.36 25.36
CA GLU A 616 18.09 -15.03 25.95
C GLU A 616 19.46 -14.42 26.21
N LYS A 617 20.37 -15.16 26.86
CA LYS A 617 21.74 -14.68 27.14
C LYS A 617 22.49 -14.36 25.85
N ALA A 618 22.36 -15.20 24.82
CA ALA A 618 22.95 -14.94 23.52
C ALA A 618 22.38 -13.66 22.88
N ALA A 619 21.07 -13.42 22.98
CA ALA A 619 20.45 -12.19 22.51
C ALA A 619 21.01 -10.96 23.26
N TRP A 620 21.02 -10.99 24.59
CA TRP A 620 21.52 -9.88 25.41
C TRP A 620 23.01 -9.60 25.23
N ALA A 621 23.81 -10.63 24.95
CA ALA A 621 25.24 -10.45 24.68
C ALA A 621 25.51 -9.57 23.44
N MET A 622 24.61 -9.56 22.44
CA MET A 622 24.75 -8.73 21.24
C MET A 622 24.60 -7.22 21.54
N TYR A 623 23.84 -6.86 22.56
CA TYR A 623 23.56 -5.45 22.89
C TYR A 623 24.84 -4.76 23.40
N ARG A 624 25.71 -5.47 24.12
CA ARG A 624 26.94 -4.93 24.76
C ARG A 624 26.66 -3.61 25.49
N PHE A 625 25.95 -3.68 26.62
CA PHE A 625 25.53 -2.50 27.38
C PHE A 625 26.68 -1.69 28.02
N ASP A 626 27.88 -2.26 28.03
CA ASP A 626 29.13 -1.73 28.57
C ASP A 626 29.98 -0.94 27.56
N ARG A 627 29.43 -0.62 26.38
CA ARG A 627 30.11 0.16 25.34
C ARG A 627 30.58 1.53 25.87
N PRO A 628 31.87 1.89 25.69
CA PRO A 628 32.40 3.17 26.15
C PRO A 628 31.92 4.37 25.31
N THR A 629 31.53 4.14 24.06
CA THR A 629 31.01 5.17 23.14
C THR A 629 29.49 5.33 23.20
N ALA A 630 28.80 4.58 24.06
CA ALA A 630 27.34 4.62 24.11
C ALA A 630 26.83 5.94 24.70
N LEU A 631 25.86 6.54 24.02
CA LEU A 631 25.14 7.70 24.50
C LEU A 631 24.34 7.36 25.78
N PRO A 632 24.11 8.36 26.65
CA PRO A 632 23.29 8.17 27.85
C PRO A 632 21.92 7.58 27.51
N GLY A 633 21.53 6.54 28.26
CA GLY A 633 20.23 5.90 28.12
C GLY A 633 20.23 4.62 27.30
N TYR A 634 21.30 4.30 26.55
CA TYR A 634 21.38 3.03 25.80
C TYR A 634 21.13 1.78 26.69
N GLN A 635 21.59 1.80 27.94
CA GLN A 635 21.35 0.73 28.91
C GLN A 635 19.86 0.51 29.22
N GLN A 636 19.01 1.51 28.98
CA GLN A 636 17.56 1.42 29.19
C GLN A 636 16.86 0.50 28.16
N LEU A 637 17.56 0.07 27.10
CA LEU A 637 17.10 -1.00 26.19
C LEU A 637 17.14 -2.39 26.83
N GLN A 638 17.76 -2.55 28.01
CA GLN A 638 17.68 -3.78 28.76
C GLN A 638 16.24 -3.98 29.28
N GLY A 639 15.60 -5.04 28.80
CA GLY A 639 14.23 -5.41 29.15
C GLY A 639 14.15 -6.69 29.98
N ASP A 640 12.95 -6.97 30.49
CA ASP A 640 12.62 -8.16 31.29
C ASP A 640 11.82 -9.20 30.49
N ALA A 641 11.79 -9.06 29.16
CA ALA A 641 11.05 -9.93 28.28
C ALA A 641 11.66 -11.34 28.29
N SER A 642 10.79 -12.33 28.43
CA SER A 642 11.16 -13.74 28.39
C SER A 642 10.81 -14.34 27.04
N LEU A 643 11.79 -14.93 26.36
CA LEU A 643 11.59 -15.70 25.12
C LEU A 643 10.69 -16.91 25.37
N ARG A 644 10.88 -17.57 26.53
CA ARG A 644 10.09 -18.74 26.91
C ARG A 644 8.60 -18.39 26.99
N TRP A 645 8.26 -17.28 27.64
CA TRP A 645 6.89 -16.90 27.94
C TRP A 645 6.30 -15.89 26.96
N GLY A 646 7.10 -15.31 26.06
CA GLY A 646 6.66 -14.26 25.14
C GLY A 646 6.08 -13.04 25.88
N THR A 647 6.72 -12.61 26.97
CA THR A 647 6.21 -11.53 27.83
C THR A 647 6.42 -10.12 27.27
N GLY A 648 7.08 -9.99 26.11
CA GLY A 648 7.29 -8.72 25.41
C GLY A 648 7.46 -8.93 23.91
N SER A 649 7.70 -7.84 23.18
CA SER A 649 7.88 -7.88 21.72
C SER A 649 9.17 -8.59 21.35
N LEU A 650 9.08 -9.59 20.47
CA LEU A 650 10.21 -10.34 19.94
C LEU A 650 10.34 -10.07 18.44
N ALA A 651 11.58 -9.88 17.99
CA ALA A 651 11.89 -9.63 16.59
C ALA A 651 13.30 -10.10 16.25
N LEU A 652 13.68 -10.01 14.98
CA LEU A 652 15.04 -10.35 14.53
C LEU A 652 15.90 -9.13 14.29
N LEU A 653 17.18 -9.29 14.62
CA LEU A 653 18.23 -8.38 14.20
C LEU A 653 18.46 -8.47 12.68
N GLN A 654 18.13 -7.39 11.97
CA GLN A 654 18.21 -7.34 10.50
C GLN A 654 19.50 -6.70 9.98
N TYR A 655 20.21 -5.96 10.82
CA TYR A 655 21.44 -5.26 10.45
C TYR A 655 22.53 -5.54 11.49
N PRO A 656 23.73 -5.97 11.05
CA PRO A 656 24.81 -6.32 11.98
C PRO A 656 25.28 -5.11 12.81
N ASP A 657 25.18 -3.90 12.26
CA ASP A 657 25.60 -2.64 12.88
C ASP A 657 24.46 -1.91 13.60
N PHE A 658 23.29 -2.54 13.80
CA PHE A 658 22.14 -1.92 14.44
C PHE A 658 22.48 -1.42 15.84
N PHE A 659 23.03 -2.29 16.71
CA PHE A 659 23.37 -1.91 18.08
C PHE A 659 24.51 -0.92 18.16
N ASP A 660 25.49 -1.01 17.25
CA ASP A 660 26.57 -0.03 17.16
C ASP A 660 25.99 1.35 16.81
N THR A 661 25.11 1.40 15.80
CA THR A 661 24.42 2.61 15.35
C THR A 661 23.55 3.22 16.47
N VAL A 662 22.75 2.40 17.15
CA VAL A 662 21.86 2.87 18.23
C VAL A 662 22.67 3.35 19.43
N ALA A 663 23.71 2.61 19.83
CA ALA A 663 24.54 3.01 20.96
C ALA A 663 25.22 4.37 20.73
N GLU A 664 25.75 4.62 19.53
CA GLU A 664 26.56 5.82 19.28
C GLU A 664 25.74 7.05 18.89
N LYS A 665 24.49 6.88 18.40
CA LYS A 665 23.75 7.96 17.73
C LYS A 665 22.31 8.17 18.20
N VAL A 666 21.79 7.34 19.10
CA VAL A 666 20.38 7.41 19.53
C VAL A 666 20.28 7.71 21.03
N HIS A 667 19.49 8.71 21.38
CA HIS A 667 19.13 9.00 22.76
C HIS A 667 17.94 8.13 23.16
N VAL A 668 18.10 7.24 24.14
CA VAL A 668 17.05 6.29 24.55
C VAL A 668 16.44 6.72 25.88
N TYR A 669 15.11 6.78 25.92
CA TYR A 669 14.32 7.15 27.08
C TYR A 669 13.33 6.06 27.42
N ARG A 670 13.35 5.54 28.65
CA ARG A 670 12.33 4.64 29.20
C ARG A 670 11.40 5.44 30.11
N ASN A 671 10.44 6.14 29.51
CA ASN A 671 9.50 6.97 30.22
C ASN A 671 8.18 7.14 29.45
N ASP A 672 7.14 7.58 30.15
CA ASP A 672 5.85 7.93 29.57
C ASP A 672 5.81 9.39 29.15
N VAL A 673 5.16 9.64 28.00
CA VAL A 673 4.89 11.00 27.51
C VAL A 673 3.78 11.60 28.37
N LYS A 674 4.05 12.78 28.94
CA LYS A 674 3.09 13.54 29.74
C LYS A 674 2.22 14.43 28.87
N ASP A 675 2.87 15.30 28.10
CA ASP A 675 2.23 16.28 27.23
C ASP A 675 3.16 16.67 26.06
N LEU A 676 2.57 17.27 25.03
CA LEU A 676 3.25 17.89 23.90
C LEU A 676 3.07 19.42 24.01
N ASN A 677 4.13 20.19 23.76
CA ASN A 677 4.08 21.65 23.84
C ASN A 677 5.05 22.29 22.83
N GLY A 678 4.54 23.04 21.86
CA GLY A 678 5.37 23.58 20.78
C GLY A 678 6.06 22.45 20.01
N ASN A 679 7.38 22.48 19.89
CA ASN A 679 8.17 21.40 19.29
C ASN A 679 8.77 20.43 20.32
N LYS A 680 8.23 20.39 21.55
CA LYS A 680 8.77 19.59 22.65
C LYS A 680 7.82 18.47 23.08
N ILE A 681 8.41 17.32 23.39
CA ILE A 681 7.77 16.21 24.08
C ILE A 681 8.20 16.27 25.54
N ARG A 682 7.25 16.48 26.46
CA ARG A 682 7.53 16.44 27.89
C ARG A 682 7.27 15.05 28.45
N LEU A 683 8.24 14.50 29.14
CA LEU A 683 8.15 13.20 29.82
C LEU A 683 7.64 13.37 31.27
N MET A 684 7.15 12.29 31.88
CA MET A 684 6.59 12.32 33.24
C MET A 684 7.62 12.69 34.32
N ASN A 685 8.92 12.48 34.08
CA ASN A 685 10.00 12.91 34.98
C ASN A 685 10.37 14.40 34.83
N GLY A 686 9.73 15.13 33.91
CA GLY A 686 10.01 16.54 33.64
C GLY A 686 11.07 16.80 32.57
N GLU A 687 11.70 15.76 31.99
CA GLU A 687 12.59 15.93 30.83
C GLU A 687 11.80 16.39 29.60
N GLU A 688 12.41 17.25 28.80
CA GLU A 688 11.84 17.76 27.55
C GLU A 688 12.73 17.38 26.37
N ILE A 689 12.12 16.79 25.34
CA ILE A 689 12.79 16.36 24.11
C ILE A 689 12.29 17.25 22.98
N GLU A 690 13.19 18.02 22.37
CA GLU A 690 12.86 18.79 21.17
C GLU A 690 12.85 17.89 19.93
N THR A 691 11.83 18.03 19.09
CA THR A 691 11.73 17.24 17.87
C THR A 691 10.93 17.96 16.80
N ASP A 692 11.31 17.73 15.54
CA ASP A 692 10.59 18.24 14.38
C ASP A 692 9.47 17.27 13.97
N VAL A 693 9.66 15.97 14.28
CA VAL A 693 8.74 14.88 13.95
C VAL A 693 8.64 13.85 15.08
N LEU A 694 7.41 13.51 15.45
CA LEU A 694 7.10 12.37 16.30
C LEU A 694 6.59 11.18 15.46
N LEU A 695 7.43 10.16 15.30
CA LEU A 695 7.07 8.88 14.68
C LEU A 695 6.42 7.94 15.69
N LEU A 696 5.24 7.42 15.37
CA LEU A 696 4.48 6.53 16.25
C LEU A 696 4.65 5.07 15.82
N GLY A 697 5.45 4.32 16.59
CA GLY A 697 5.54 2.85 16.56
C GLY A 697 4.57 2.21 17.55
N THR A 698 3.37 2.77 17.65
CA THR A 698 2.39 2.54 18.73
C THR A 698 1.48 1.34 18.49
N GLY A 699 1.63 0.66 17.35
CA GLY A 699 0.91 -0.57 17.04
C GLY A 699 -0.42 -0.33 16.34
N TRP A 700 -1.33 -1.29 16.46
CA TRP A 700 -2.55 -1.34 15.65
C TRP A 700 -3.77 -1.66 16.52
N THR A 701 -4.95 -1.24 16.07
CA THR A 701 -6.22 -1.71 16.61
C THR A 701 -6.77 -2.82 15.71
N ASN A 702 -7.34 -3.87 16.31
CA ASN A 702 -8.09 -4.87 15.56
C ASN A 702 -9.54 -4.90 16.06
N LYS A 703 -10.27 -3.81 15.79
CA LYS A 703 -11.66 -3.67 16.26
C LYS A 703 -12.67 -4.28 15.31
N LEU A 704 -12.26 -4.71 14.10
CA LEU A 704 -13.16 -5.13 13.02
C LEU A 704 -14.39 -4.21 12.96
N ALA A 705 -14.13 -2.90 12.89
CA ALA A 705 -15.14 -1.87 13.12
C ALA A 705 -16.30 -1.92 12.12
N MET A 706 -16.10 -2.58 10.97
CA MET A 706 -17.13 -2.81 9.97
C MET A 706 -18.26 -3.74 10.43
N PHE A 707 -18.07 -4.54 11.48
CA PHE A 707 -19.15 -5.36 12.03
C PHE A 707 -19.90 -4.62 13.16
N PRO A 708 -21.23 -4.49 13.09
CA PRO A 708 -22.05 -4.05 14.22
C PRO A 708 -21.88 -4.95 15.45
N LYS A 709 -22.18 -4.44 16.64
CA LYS A 709 -22.07 -5.17 17.92
C LYS A 709 -22.78 -6.54 17.87
N GLU A 710 -24.05 -6.55 17.46
CA GLU A 710 -24.86 -7.77 17.37
C GLU A 710 -24.24 -8.81 16.41
N GLU A 711 -23.67 -8.35 15.30
CA GLU A 711 -23.03 -9.20 14.31
C GLU A 711 -21.70 -9.77 14.84
N LYS A 712 -20.94 -8.99 15.63
CA LYS A 712 -19.74 -9.49 16.32
C LYS A 712 -20.08 -10.60 17.31
N ALA A 713 -21.11 -10.39 18.13
CA ALA A 713 -21.61 -11.37 19.08
C ALA A 713 -21.99 -12.67 18.38
N ARG A 714 -22.79 -12.55 17.31
CA ARG A 714 -23.23 -13.69 16.51
C ARG A 714 -22.06 -14.42 15.88
N LEU A 715 -21.04 -13.71 15.39
CA LEU A 715 -19.93 -14.33 14.69
C LEU A 715 -18.84 -14.91 15.61
N GLY A 716 -18.84 -14.55 16.90
CA GLY A 716 -17.79 -14.93 17.84
C GLY A 716 -16.54 -14.05 17.71
N LEU A 717 -16.72 -12.79 17.33
CA LEU A 717 -15.65 -11.78 17.28
C LEU A 717 -15.51 -11.07 18.63
N PRO A 718 -14.36 -10.46 18.94
CA PRO A 718 -14.16 -9.71 20.19
C PRO A 718 -15.18 -8.59 20.40
N GLU A 719 -15.79 -8.55 21.59
CA GLU A 719 -16.79 -7.57 22.04
C GLU A 719 -16.31 -6.88 23.32
N GLN A 720 -16.80 -5.67 23.64
CA GLN A 720 -16.49 -5.06 24.94
C GLN A 720 -17.08 -5.92 26.07
N LEU A 721 -16.37 -6.06 27.19
CA LEU A 721 -16.83 -6.91 28.30
C LEU A 721 -18.15 -6.42 28.91
N ASP A 722 -18.34 -5.09 29.00
CA ASP A 722 -19.58 -4.47 29.52
C ASP A 722 -20.79 -4.71 28.61
N ASP A 723 -20.55 -5.16 27.39
CA ASP A 723 -21.54 -5.31 26.33
C ASP A 723 -22.06 -6.75 26.17
N VAL A 724 -21.44 -7.72 26.84
CA VAL A 724 -21.72 -9.16 26.71
C VAL A 724 -22.93 -9.58 27.53
N ASP A 725 -23.78 -10.44 26.98
CA ASP A 725 -24.89 -11.06 27.71
C ASP A 725 -24.37 -11.96 28.85
N GLU A 726 -24.91 -11.78 30.07
CA GLU A 726 -24.49 -12.52 31.27
C GLU A 726 -24.59 -14.04 31.11
N SER A 727 -25.59 -14.54 30.39
CA SER A 727 -25.79 -15.97 30.18
C SER A 727 -24.72 -16.57 29.27
N VAL A 728 -24.34 -15.84 28.22
CA VAL A 728 -23.27 -16.20 27.30
C VAL A 728 -21.94 -16.16 28.03
N GLU A 729 -21.69 -15.12 28.81
CA GLU A 729 -20.45 -14.99 29.57
C GLU A 729 -20.31 -16.08 30.64
N LEU A 730 -21.40 -16.46 31.30
CA LEU A 730 -21.41 -17.57 32.25
C LEU A 730 -21.12 -18.92 31.56
N GLN A 731 -21.65 -19.15 30.36
CA GLN A 731 -21.37 -20.36 29.59
C GLN A 731 -19.87 -20.45 29.23
N TRP A 732 -19.32 -19.39 28.64
CA TRP A 732 -17.92 -19.36 28.23
C TRP A 732 -16.97 -19.41 29.43
N SER A 733 -17.28 -18.72 30.52
CA SER A 733 -16.50 -18.79 31.76
C SER A 733 -16.41 -20.23 32.30
N LYS A 734 -17.49 -21.01 32.22
CA LYS A 734 -17.47 -22.44 32.62
C LYS A 734 -16.59 -23.27 31.70
N LEU A 735 -16.74 -23.11 30.38
CA LEU A 735 -15.92 -23.82 29.39
C LEU A 735 -14.44 -23.48 29.56
N GLU A 736 -14.11 -22.21 29.72
CA GLU A 736 -12.73 -21.76 29.89
C GLU A 736 -12.14 -22.19 31.23
N ALA A 737 -12.92 -22.25 32.31
CA ALA A 737 -12.45 -22.78 33.59
C ALA A 737 -12.17 -24.29 33.52
N GLN A 738 -12.97 -25.06 32.77
CA GLN A 738 -12.70 -26.47 32.52
C GLN A 738 -11.45 -26.63 31.64
N ALA A 739 -11.35 -25.83 30.59
CA ALA A 739 -10.25 -25.89 29.65
C ALA A 739 -8.92 -25.47 30.29
N ASP A 740 -8.93 -24.50 31.22
CA ASP A 740 -7.74 -24.11 32.00
C ASP A 740 -7.23 -25.28 32.86
N LYS A 741 -8.13 -26.07 33.47
CA LYS A 741 -7.74 -27.28 34.20
C LYS A 741 -7.07 -28.29 33.27
N GLU A 742 -7.67 -28.54 32.11
CA GLU A 742 -7.13 -29.46 31.11
C GLU A 742 -5.75 -29.01 30.61
N VAL A 743 -5.56 -27.71 30.33
CA VAL A 743 -4.27 -27.13 29.96
C VAL A 743 -3.22 -27.37 31.04
N LEU A 744 -3.57 -27.22 32.32
CA LEU A 744 -2.64 -27.41 33.43
C LEU A 744 -2.39 -28.87 33.83
N GLU A 745 -3.29 -29.78 33.47
CA GLU A 745 -3.08 -31.23 33.56
C GLU A 745 -2.10 -31.68 32.48
N ARG A 746 -2.28 -31.16 31.26
CA ARG A 746 -1.46 -31.49 30.10
C ARG A 746 -0.08 -30.81 30.13
N PHE A 747 -0.03 -29.56 30.58
CA PHE A 747 1.18 -28.74 30.66
C PHE A 747 1.34 -28.12 32.05
N PRO A 748 1.66 -28.92 33.08
CA PRO A 748 1.83 -28.46 34.46
C PRO A 748 2.75 -27.25 34.64
N ASN A 749 3.76 -27.15 33.79
CA ASN A 749 4.77 -26.09 33.83
C ASN A 749 4.19 -24.71 33.53
N LEU A 750 3.04 -24.60 32.85
CA LEU A 750 2.35 -23.33 32.60
C LEU A 750 1.81 -22.67 33.88
N ARG A 751 1.82 -23.36 35.03
CA ARG A 751 1.59 -22.73 36.34
C ARG A 751 2.68 -21.73 36.73
N LEU A 752 3.88 -21.87 36.16
CA LEU A 752 5.05 -21.07 36.45
C LEU A 752 5.15 -19.79 35.61
N ALA A 753 4.10 -19.46 34.85
CA ALA A 753 4.07 -18.24 34.04
C ALA A 753 4.31 -17.01 34.92
N PRO A 754 5.26 -16.12 34.55
CA PRO A 754 5.60 -14.96 35.37
C PRO A 754 4.44 -13.97 35.40
N PRO A 755 4.26 -13.24 36.51
CA PRO A 755 3.35 -12.10 36.55
C PRO A 755 3.91 -11.00 35.64
N VAL A 756 3.05 -10.40 34.84
CA VAL A 756 3.38 -9.23 33.99
C VAL A 756 2.38 -8.12 34.27
N SER A 757 2.85 -6.88 34.16
CA SER A 757 1.98 -5.69 34.22
C SER A 757 1.01 -5.75 33.05
N ARG A 758 -0.27 -6.01 33.33
CA ARG A 758 -1.31 -6.14 32.32
C ARG A 758 -2.05 -4.82 32.17
N LYS A 759 -2.21 -4.37 30.92
CA LYS A 759 -3.34 -3.48 30.61
C LYS A 759 -4.64 -4.23 30.92
N PRO A 760 -5.67 -3.56 31.44
CA PRO A 760 -6.99 -4.16 31.58
C PRO A 760 -7.43 -4.74 30.23
N VAL A 761 -7.83 -6.01 30.22
CA VAL A 761 -8.46 -6.61 29.05
C VAL A 761 -9.87 -6.01 28.99
N THR A 762 -10.18 -5.32 27.91
CA THR A 762 -11.48 -4.64 27.76
C THR A 762 -12.42 -5.41 26.83
N THR A 763 -11.96 -6.48 26.20
CA THR A 763 -12.76 -7.27 25.25
C THR A 763 -12.71 -8.77 25.50
N THR A 764 -13.73 -9.49 25.04
CA THR A 764 -13.71 -10.95 24.94
C THR A 764 -12.61 -11.44 23.96
N PRO A 765 -12.12 -12.69 24.10
CA PRO A 765 -11.23 -13.30 23.11
C PRO A 765 -12.00 -13.68 21.84
N TYR A 766 -11.27 -14.03 20.77
CA TYR A 766 -11.89 -14.64 19.59
C TYR A 766 -12.55 -15.98 19.95
N ARG A 767 -13.76 -16.20 19.45
CA ARG A 767 -14.53 -17.44 19.59
C ARG A 767 -14.76 -18.09 18.22
N LEU A 768 -13.68 -18.15 17.42
CA LEU A 768 -13.67 -18.73 16.07
C LEU A 768 -13.03 -20.11 16.09
N TYR A 769 -13.66 -21.08 15.44
CA TYR A 769 -13.10 -22.43 15.29
C TYR A 769 -11.80 -22.36 14.48
N ARG A 770 -10.73 -22.94 15.04
CA ARG A 770 -9.35 -22.85 14.51
C ARG A 770 -8.84 -21.42 14.24
N GLY A 771 -9.49 -20.40 14.82
CA GLY A 771 -9.18 -19.00 14.53
C GLY A 771 -9.68 -18.50 13.18
N LEU A 772 -10.52 -19.29 12.48
CA LEU A 772 -10.89 -19.04 11.09
C LEU A 772 -12.41 -18.95 10.88
N ALA A 773 -13.17 -19.91 11.41
CA ALA A 773 -14.59 -20.07 11.10
C ALA A 773 -15.50 -19.65 12.25
N SER A 774 -16.63 -19.05 11.92
CA SER A 774 -17.69 -18.82 12.90
C SER A 774 -18.43 -20.12 13.23
N LEU A 775 -18.88 -20.29 14.47
CA LEU A 775 -19.74 -21.41 14.87
C LEU A 775 -21.20 -21.25 14.41
N ASN A 776 -21.58 -20.02 14.06
CA ASN A 776 -22.97 -19.66 13.77
C ASN A 776 -23.19 -19.33 12.28
N ASP A 777 -22.15 -19.44 11.46
CA ASP A 777 -22.21 -19.06 10.06
C ASP A 777 -21.13 -19.78 9.23
N ASP A 778 -21.57 -20.59 8.28
CA ASP A 778 -20.72 -21.37 7.38
C ASP A 778 -20.34 -20.61 6.10
N SER A 779 -20.84 -19.38 5.91
CA SER A 779 -20.60 -18.58 4.71
C SER A 779 -19.58 -17.47 4.92
N ILE A 780 -18.84 -17.46 6.03
CA ILE A 780 -17.79 -16.48 6.32
C ILE A 780 -16.57 -17.09 7.02
N ILE A 781 -15.37 -16.62 6.66
CA ILE A 781 -14.10 -16.97 7.30
C ILE A 781 -13.21 -15.74 7.54
N PHE A 782 -12.27 -15.87 8.47
CA PHE A 782 -11.41 -14.80 8.96
C PHE A 782 -9.90 -15.15 8.91
N PRO A 783 -9.32 -15.44 7.72
CA PRO A 783 -7.91 -15.74 7.61
C PRO A 783 -7.03 -14.53 8.01
N GLY A 784 -5.87 -14.79 8.62
CA GLY A 784 -4.92 -13.75 9.02
C GLY A 784 -5.32 -12.93 10.25
N GLN A 785 -6.37 -13.34 10.98
CA GLN A 785 -6.72 -12.79 12.29
C GLN A 785 -5.92 -13.39 13.44
N TRP A 786 -4.99 -14.32 13.20
CA TRP A 786 -4.02 -14.74 14.20
C TRP A 786 -2.63 -14.33 13.72
N VAL A 787 -1.76 -13.95 14.67
CA VAL A 787 -0.38 -13.55 14.38
C VAL A 787 0.51 -14.79 14.45
N PHE A 788 1.26 -15.01 13.37
CA PHE A 788 2.21 -16.12 13.21
C PHE A 788 3.63 -15.60 12.98
N ALA A 789 4.64 -16.39 13.32
CA ALA A 789 6.03 -16.08 13.01
C ALA A 789 6.31 -15.96 11.50
N ASN A 790 5.56 -16.68 10.65
CA ASN A 790 5.66 -16.58 9.20
C ASN A 790 4.27 -16.50 8.55
N THR A 791 3.95 -15.33 8.02
CA THR A 791 2.65 -15.04 7.38
C THR A 791 2.45 -15.77 6.05
N PHE A 792 3.49 -15.95 5.23
CA PHE A 792 3.36 -16.63 3.94
C PHE A 792 3.01 -18.10 4.12
N LEU A 793 3.68 -18.77 5.06
CA LEU A 793 3.37 -20.17 5.40
C LEU A 793 1.96 -20.31 5.97
N SER A 794 1.60 -19.48 6.95
CA SER A 794 0.26 -19.57 7.56
C SER A 794 -0.86 -19.28 6.57
N SER A 795 -0.67 -18.30 5.70
CA SER A 795 -1.70 -17.87 4.76
C SER A 795 -2.14 -18.97 3.78
N GLN A 796 -1.22 -19.84 3.35
CA GLN A 796 -1.52 -20.90 2.40
C GLN A 796 -2.36 -22.02 3.04
N VAL A 797 -1.99 -22.45 4.25
CA VAL A 797 -2.73 -23.48 4.98
C VAL A 797 -4.09 -22.96 5.41
N GLN A 798 -4.15 -21.72 5.93
CA GLN A 798 -5.41 -21.09 6.31
C GLN A 798 -6.34 -20.85 5.11
N ALA A 799 -5.80 -20.48 3.95
CA ALA A 799 -6.59 -20.32 2.73
C ALA A 799 -7.20 -21.65 2.27
N LEU A 800 -6.42 -22.74 2.23
CA LEU A 800 -6.97 -24.04 1.88
C LEU A 800 -8.07 -24.49 2.83
N TRP A 801 -7.79 -24.46 4.14
CA TRP A 801 -8.77 -24.86 5.15
C TRP A 801 -10.03 -23.99 5.08
N GLY A 802 -9.87 -22.67 4.98
CA GLY A 802 -10.99 -21.72 4.95
C GLY A 802 -11.83 -21.86 3.69
N VAL A 803 -11.22 -22.05 2.52
CA VAL A 803 -11.95 -22.28 1.28
C VAL A 803 -12.67 -23.64 1.32
N ALA A 804 -12.02 -24.69 1.83
CA ALA A 804 -12.66 -25.99 2.02
C ALA A 804 -13.89 -25.90 2.95
N PHE A 805 -13.79 -25.12 4.03
CA PHE A 805 -14.91 -24.80 4.93
C PHE A 805 -16.05 -24.12 4.16
N LEU A 806 -15.75 -23.03 3.44
CA LEU A 806 -16.75 -22.28 2.67
C LEU A 806 -17.42 -23.11 1.59
N LEU A 807 -16.71 -24.06 0.98
CA LEU A 807 -17.25 -24.95 -0.05
C LEU A 807 -18.00 -26.17 0.53
N GLY A 808 -18.02 -26.35 1.85
CA GLY A 808 -18.69 -27.47 2.50
C GLY A 808 -17.94 -28.80 2.38
N HIS A 809 -16.63 -28.75 2.16
CA HIS A 809 -15.77 -29.94 2.01
C HIS A 809 -15.12 -30.43 3.31
N LEU A 810 -15.33 -29.71 4.43
CA LEU A 810 -14.83 -30.13 5.74
C LEU A 810 -15.86 -30.94 6.52
N GLN A 811 -15.40 -31.99 7.19
CA GLN A 811 -16.17 -32.71 8.19
C GLN A 811 -15.86 -32.14 9.57
N LEU A 812 -16.67 -31.19 10.01
CA LEU A 812 -16.46 -30.51 11.29
C LEU A 812 -17.01 -31.35 12.46
N PRO A 813 -16.36 -31.29 13.63
CA PRO A 813 -16.89 -31.94 14.82
C PRO A 813 -18.19 -31.26 15.29
N PRO A 814 -18.98 -31.91 16.16
CA PRO A 814 -20.19 -31.31 16.73
C PRO A 814 -19.90 -29.97 17.40
N ARG A 815 -20.85 -29.03 17.33
CA ARG A 815 -20.70 -27.67 17.87
C ARG A 815 -20.12 -27.61 19.29
N GLY A 816 -20.64 -28.43 20.21
CA GLY A 816 -20.17 -28.44 21.60
C GLY A 816 -18.70 -28.85 21.75
N GLU A 817 -18.16 -29.63 20.80
CA GLU A 817 -16.74 -29.99 20.77
C GLU A 817 -15.90 -28.84 20.18
N MET A 818 -16.41 -28.16 19.14
CA MET A 818 -15.77 -26.93 18.64
C MET A 818 -15.68 -25.84 19.71
N GLU A 819 -16.75 -25.64 20.51
CA GLU A 819 -16.78 -24.69 21.63
C GLU A 819 -15.71 -25.02 22.68
N LYS A 820 -15.55 -26.29 23.05
CA LYS A 820 -14.48 -26.73 23.96
C LYS A 820 -13.09 -26.48 23.38
N GLN A 821 -12.87 -26.78 22.10
CA GLN A 821 -11.57 -26.56 21.45
C GLN A 821 -11.21 -25.07 21.40
N ILE A 822 -12.20 -24.19 21.18
CA ILE A 822 -12.03 -22.74 21.26
C ILE A 822 -11.65 -22.31 22.69
N ALA A 823 -12.39 -22.79 23.68
CA ALA A 823 -12.10 -22.49 25.09
C ALA A 823 -10.71 -22.99 25.51
N LEU A 824 -10.30 -24.16 25.01
CA LEU A 824 -8.97 -24.74 25.21
C LEU A 824 -7.87 -23.89 24.61
N HIS A 825 -8.06 -23.40 23.38
CA HIS A 825 -7.13 -22.47 22.76
C HIS A 825 -7.00 -21.17 23.54
N ASN A 826 -8.12 -20.57 23.95
CA ASN A 826 -8.12 -19.30 24.68
C ASN A 826 -7.47 -19.45 26.08
N ALA A 827 -7.77 -20.53 26.80
CA ALA A 827 -7.15 -20.83 28.09
C ALA A 827 -5.64 -21.09 27.94
N TRP A 828 -5.24 -21.89 26.95
CA TRP A 828 -3.84 -22.17 26.64
C TRP A 828 -3.08 -20.89 26.27
N SER A 829 -3.63 -20.07 25.37
CA SER A 829 -3.01 -18.82 24.91
C SER A 829 -2.75 -17.86 26.06
N ARG A 830 -3.71 -17.68 26.98
CA ARG A 830 -3.55 -16.84 28.18
C ARG A 830 -2.43 -17.29 29.10
N ARG A 831 -2.23 -18.60 29.21
CA ARG A 831 -1.18 -19.21 30.06
C ARG A 831 0.18 -19.16 29.36
N ARG A 832 0.20 -19.46 28.07
CA ARG A 832 1.40 -19.51 27.24
C ARG A 832 2.00 -18.14 26.99
N TYR A 833 1.15 -17.15 26.74
CA TYR A 833 1.50 -15.77 26.41
C TYR A 833 0.85 -14.83 27.43
N PRO A 834 1.55 -14.48 28.53
CA PRO A 834 0.98 -13.65 29.58
C PRO A 834 0.71 -12.18 29.19
N SER A 835 1.14 -11.78 27.98
CA SER A 835 0.98 -10.45 27.38
C SER A 835 -0.45 -10.21 26.84
N VAL A 836 -0.73 -8.97 26.39
CA VAL A 836 -2.07 -8.60 25.89
C VAL A 836 -2.50 -9.46 24.71
N MET A 837 -1.59 -9.81 23.80
CA MET A 837 -1.94 -10.63 22.62
C MET A 837 -2.37 -12.05 23.00
N GLY A 838 -1.78 -12.62 24.04
CA GLY A 838 -2.19 -13.93 24.55
C GLY A 838 -3.59 -13.92 25.17
N SER A 839 -4.00 -12.79 25.75
CA SER A 839 -5.35 -12.61 26.31
C SER A 839 -6.47 -12.64 25.28
N GLN A 840 -6.17 -12.27 24.03
CA GLN A 840 -7.12 -12.28 22.92
C GLN A 840 -7.20 -13.64 22.20
N GLY A 841 -6.30 -14.59 22.51
CA GLY A 841 -6.26 -15.89 21.84
C GLY A 841 -5.72 -15.83 20.41
N ALA A 842 -5.02 -14.77 20.01
CA ALA A 842 -4.70 -14.50 18.60
C ALA A 842 -3.20 -14.54 18.27
N PHE A 843 -2.40 -15.29 19.03
CA PHE A 843 -0.93 -15.26 18.92
C PHE A 843 -0.33 -16.68 18.96
N LEU A 844 0.43 -17.05 17.91
CA LEU A 844 1.19 -18.30 17.82
C LEU A 844 2.58 -18.02 17.26
N LEU A 845 3.59 -17.99 18.13
CA LEU A 845 4.95 -17.69 17.72
C LEU A 845 5.70 -18.96 17.28
N PHE A 846 5.72 -19.99 18.13
CA PHE A 846 6.49 -21.22 17.88
C PHE A 846 5.61 -22.39 17.46
N GLU A 847 4.29 -22.29 17.62
CA GLU A 847 3.34 -23.40 17.46
C GLU A 847 2.75 -23.51 16.04
N MET A 848 3.37 -22.82 15.07
CA MET A 848 2.87 -22.76 13.70
C MET A 848 2.81 -24.16 13.06
N THR A 849 3.82 -25.01 13.25
CA THR A 849 3.87 -26.34 12.63
C THR A 849 2.85 -27.30 13.23
N SER A 850 2.62 -27.25 14.55
CA SER A 850 1.59 -28.06 15.20
C SER A 850 0.19 -27.59 14.82
N TYR A 851 -0.03 -26.28 14.70
CA TYR A 851 -1.27 -25.73 14.17
C TYR A 851 -1.54 -26.18 12.73
N PHE A 852 -0.54 -26.15 11.84
CA PHE A 852 -0.68 -26.66 10.49
C PHE A 852 -0.99 -28.15 10.47
N SER A 853 -0.39 -28.92 11.38
CA SER A 853 -0.68 -30.36 11.51
C SER A 853 -2.15 -30.57 11.87
N ALA A 854 -2.72 -29.76 12.78
CA ALA A 854 -4.14 -29.84 13.11
C ALA A 854 -5.05 -29.50 11.94
N LEU A 855 -4.76 -28.41 11.19
CA LEU A 855 -5.57 -28.06 10.02
C LEU A 855 -5.49 -29.10 8.90
N LEU A 856 -4.27 -29.59 8.63
CA LEU A 856 -4.02 -30.50 7.52
C LEU A 856 -4.46 -31.93 7.85
N GLU A 857 -4.01 -32.50 8.97
CA GLU A 857 -4.27 -33.91 9.29
C GLU A 857 -5.64 -34.12 9.92
N ASP A 858 -6.01 -33.30 10.92
CA ASP A 858 -7.21 -33.57 11.70
C ASP A 858 -8.48 -33.13 10.96
N ASP A 859 -8.44 -31.99 10.27
CA ASP A 859 -9.62 -31.39 9.64
C ASP A 859 -9.68 -31.65 8.11
N LEU A 860 -8.55 -31.53 7.41
CA LEU A 860 -8.47 -31.72 5.96
C LEU A 860 -8.10 -33.16 5.56
N ASP A 861 -7.64 -34.01 6.48
CA ASP A 861 -7.14 -35.36 6.22
C ASP A 861 -6.11 -35.39 5.06
N LEU A 862 -5.11 -34.51 5.20
CA LEU A 862 -3.93 -34.35 4.36
C LEU A 862 -2.68 -34.57 5.21
N HIS A 863 -1.61 -35.06 4.59
CA HIS A 863 -0.33 -35.23 5.28
C HIS A 863 0.26 -33.87 5.66
N SER A 864 0.61 -33.65 6.94
CA SER A 864 1.36 -32.45 7.31
C SER A 864 2.88 -32.63 7.17
N HIS A 865 3.34 -33.87 7.08
CA HIS A 865 4.73 -34.23 6.83
C HIS A 865 5.04 -34.08 5.34
N ARG A 866 5.95 -33.18 4.98
CA ARG A 866 6.14 -32.73 3.59
C ARG A 866 7.52 -33.05 3.04
N HIS A 867 8.43 -33.55 3.88
CA HIS A 867 9.78 -33.92 3.45
C HIS A 867 9.86 -35.39 2.98
N GLY A 868 10.33 -35.60 1.75
CA GLY A 868 10.52 -36.94 1.17
C GLY A 868 11.67 -37.76 1.76
N GLY A 869 12.50 -37.16 2.63
CA GLY A 869 13.67 -37.79 3.27
C GLY A 869 13.35 -38.73 4.45
N GLY A 870 12.08 -39.06 4.68
CA GLY A 870 11.63 -39.91 5.77
C GLY A 870 11.45 -39.19 7.12
N TRP A 871 11.12 -39.94 8.17
CA TRP A 871 10.66 -39.41 9.46
C TRP A 871 11.66 -38.47 10.15
N TRP A 872 12.97 -38.74 10.05
CA TRP A 872 14.00 -37.93 10.68
C TRP A 872 14.20 -36.58 9.98
N SER A 873 14.12 -36.58 8.64
CA SER A 873 14.21 -35.36 7.83
C SER A 873 13.09 -34.39 8.19
N ASP A 874 11.86 -34.89 8.31
CA ASP A 874 10.68 -34.08 8.63
C ASP A 874 10.74 -33.47 10.05
N LEU A 875 11.43 -34.14 10.98
CA LEU A 875 11.65 -33.63 12.34
C LEU A 875 12.72 -32.55 12.43
N THR A 876 13.74 -32.60 11.57
CA THR A 876 14.99 -31.82 11.69
C THR A 876 15.17 -30.74 10.64
N THR A 877 14.39 -30.76 9.56
CA THR A 877 14.48 -29.81 8.45
C THR A 877 13.42 -28.71 8.62
N PRO A 878 13.73 -27.45 8.27
CA PRO A 878 12.73 -26.38 8.31
C PRO A 878 11.61 -26.63 7.30
N ILE A 879 10.38 -26.26 7.68
CA ILE A 879 9.23 -26.25 6.78
C ILE A 879 9.25 -24.93 5.99
N LEU A 880 9.33 -25.03 4.66
CA LEU A 880 9.44 -23.89 3.75
C LEU A 880 8.20 -23.74 2.87
N THR A 881 8.11 -22.62 2.15
CA THR A 881 6.97 -22.35 1.26
C THR A 881 6.91 -23.36 0.12
N SER A 882 8.06 -23.80 -0.39
CA SER A 882 8.19 -24.84 -1.41
C SER A 882 7.60 -26.20 -1.01
N ASP A 883 7.50 -26.48 0.30
CA ASP A 883 7.00 -27.77 0.78
C ASP A 883 5.48 -27.90 0.59
N PHE A 884 4.80 -26.79 0.26
CA PHE A 884 3.36 -26.73 0.03
C PHE A 884 2.97 -26.70 -1.46
N THR A 885 3.91 -26.86 -2.40
CA THR A 885 3.60 -26.75 -3.84
C THR A 885 2.54 -27.76 -4.29
N MET A 886 2.54 -28.98 -3.74
CA MET A 886 1.57 -30.03 -4.06
C MET A 886 0.29 -29.98 -3.21
N LEU A 887 0.20 -29.06 -2.26
CA LEU A 887 -0.86 -29.05 -1.24
C LEU A 887 -2.27 -29.05 -1.84
N LEU A 888 -2.49 -28.22 -2.88
CA LEU A 888 -3.81 -28.13 -3.50
C LEU A 888 -4.13 -29.33 -4.38
N GLU A 889 -3.12 -29.90 -5.05
CA GLU A 889 -3.29 -31.10 -5.87
C GLU A 889 -3.66 -32.32 -5.02
N GLU A 890 -3.03 -32.46 -3.85
CA GLU A 890 -3.41 -33.48 -2.87
C GLU A 890 -4.86 -33.33 -2.41
N PHE A 891 -5.28 -32.09 -2.11
CA PHE A 891 -6.66 -31.83 -1.72
C PHE A 891 -7.65 -32.13 -2.85
N ARG A 892 -7.35 -31.74 -4.09
CA ARG A 892 -8.18 -32.08 -5.27
C ARG A 892 -8.27 -33.60 -5.49
N ALA A 893 -7.15 -34.31 -5.35
CA ALA A 893 -7.13 -35.77 -5.46
C ALA A 893 -8.06 -36.43 -4.42
N LYS A 894 -8.14 -35.86 -3.21
CA LYS A 894 -9.05 -36.31 -2.15
C LYS A 894 -10.54 -36.07 -2.50
N LEU A 895 -10.87 -34.96 -3.17
CA LEU A 895 -12.25 -34.65 -3.57
C LEU A 895 -12.80 -35.60 -4.67
N GLY A 896 -11.92 -36.36 -5.34
CA GLY A 896 -12.27 -37.30 -6.41
C GLY A 896 -12.46 -36.62 -7.77
N SER A 897 -12.18 -37.33 -8.86
CA SER A 897 -12.19 -36.80 -10.25
C SER A 897 -13.58 -36.40 -10.79
N ASP A 898 -14.66 -36.60 -10.03
CA ASP A 898 -16.05 -36.38 -10.46
C ASP A 898 -16.74 -35.17 -9.81
N THR A 899 -16.02 -34.35 -9.03
CA THR A 899 -16.56 -33.10 -8.48
C THR A 899 -16.10 -31.88 -9.27
N THR A 900 -16.40 -31.84 -10.57
CA THR A 900 -16.54 -30.55 -11.26
C THR A 900 -17.83 -29.88 -10.77
N VAL A 901 -17.68 -28.85 -9.92
CA VAL A 901 -18.75 -27.91 -9.53
C VAL A 901 -18.66 -26.67 -10.39
#